data_AF-A0A1I5JW52-F1
#
_entry.id   AF-A0A1I5JW52-F1
#
_cell.length_a   1.000
_cell.length_b   1.000
_cell.length_c   1.000
_cell.angle_alpha   90.00
_cell.angle_beta   90.00
_cell.angle_gamma   90.00
#
_symmetry.space_group_name_H-M   'P 1'
#
loop_
_entity.id
_entity.type
_entity.pdbx_description
1 polymer ?
#
loop_
_entity_poly.entity_id
_entity_poly.type
_entity_poly.pdbx_seq_one_letter_code
_entity_poly.pdbx_strand_id
1 'polypeptide(L)'
;MQTVSAKTFSVSFPEIYNNIRVAWESIKAEQIKDNNYVSFITAGLNKVSFYKKYPGADLTARFHASCPEQRGTLEGISDKTLSVAGHTALVRTARSTDGFFFYYFGLVQINEKYCYTIIADCDTEEAAKYEPIFDEIWQSLQYFGDPEAGLKEQEAGIDEILSRYTTSEETEEKREKTPITPFSIPADGNDYWELDDYQLRLLPGGDVSVSDGDGALYIKLEAEMPDFDEAKHGHLLNDYEHGKVYLQFYFKGVYKNGIPTGVFTFEDERDSSYLTYLWKGGFHYSLQFTGEVTLQDGWLGINGHFENYPVSIAKKLPLEEINWGNYRFLSIAELETAPASIVRHVQLTDPYPALLHETLAPLKEMETLHISFSADKDSAADFKEVPKPVKHYKSLRKLTLSGIRAVDTLPQWIGDLKELEHLYVSESRIEGIHPYIFQLPKLKFCYLSNNQLQSISPGQSDSLETLTIENNKLTSLPDSLTKMPTLKWLSIKGNPFTKLPPGLENIEHLDLELEKKMALLDYSYKGADDKGTVPIDHTLFPAKYDDKLRKQVEQAIAAQELQPYQQGLTELARKAVAFATTKEDTYSGKGNSRFGGLPDLPAGVPYPSFKDYQGNEKGMQFIAQINCTDIAHLQDYLPRTGILYFFIEDQEDTDASVIYYDGDLSTLESAGQLNITEDYIYDQHGIYTPYKVIADKYASLPFFYNARDYYEPSWPELEALDEADEATDALKQALEPEFKAIHSINSYVFKQHDTPEKEAVHALKGNPEDWMVLLRVSSDSQPGFCFWDAGEIYFVIHKSDLAKKDFSRVYCGLESS
;
A
#
# COMPACT_ATOMS: atom_id res chain seq x y z
N MET A 1 -18.69 3.24 34.80
CA MET A 1 -18.04 2.07 34.19
C MET A 1 -19.10 1.21 33.52
N GLN A 2 -18.82 0.73 32.32
CA GLN A 2 -19.62 -0.21 31.55
C GLN A 2 -19.05 -1.63 31.75
N THR A 3 -19.88 -2.55 32.26
CA THR A 3 -19.49 -3.96 32.38
C THR A 3 -19.76 -4.69 31.07
N VAL A 4 -18.75 -5.36 30.55
CA VAL A 4 -18.79 -6.15 29.32
C VAL A 4 -18.46 -7.60 29.66
N SER A 5 -19.19 -8.54 29.07
CA SER A 5 -19.10 -9.96 29.39
C SER A 5 -18.78 -10.79 28.16
N ALA A 6 -17.77 -11.66 28.28
CA ALA A 6 -17.64 -12.87 27.48
C ALA A 6 -18.50 -13.99 28.08
N LYS A 7 -18.40 -15.23 27.58
CA LYS A 7 -19.19 -16.34 28.13
C LYS A 7 -18.66 -16.84 29.46
N THR A 8 -17.36 -16.72 29.72
CA THR A 8 -16.73 -17.23 30.97
C THR A 8 -16.25 -16.14 31.93
N PHE A 9 -16.29 -14.87 31.53
CA PHE A 9 -15.90 -13.77 32.40
C PHE A 9 -16.51 -12.42 32.00
N SER A 10 -16.45 -11.45 32.90
CA SER A 10 -16.79 -10.05 32.66
C SER A 10 -15.75 -9.11 33.24
N VAL A 11 -15.63 -7.93 32.64
CA VAL A 11 -14.72 -6.84 33.04
C VAL A 11 -15.46 -5.51 32.88
N SER A 12 -15.20 -4.55 33.76
CA SER A 12 -15.78 -3.20 33.74
C SER A 12 -14.78 -2.17 33.22
N PHE A 13 -15.20 -1.36 32.25
CA PHE A 13 -14.39 -0.30 31.63
C PHE A 13 -14.92 1.09 32.00
N PRO A 14 -14.07 2.08 32.28
CA PRO A 14 -14.50 3.48 32.40
C PRO A 14 -15.00 4.06 31.07
N GLU A 15 -15.77 5.14 31.12
CA GLU A 15 -16.38 5.79 29.94
C GLU A 15 -15.37 6.31 28.90
N ILE A 16 -14.09 6.42 29.28
CA ILE A 16 -13.02 6.84 28.36
C ILE A 16 -12.72 5.80 27.27
N TYR A 17 -13.08 4.52 27.48
CA TYR A 17 -13.00 3.48 26.46
C TYR A 17 -14.30 3.48 25.65
N ASN A 18 -14.24 4.06 24.46
CA ASN A 18 -15.39 4.31 23.59
C ASN A 18 -15.55 3.26 22.48
N ASN A 19 -14.58 2.35 22.30
CA ASN A 19 -14.68 1.20 21.40
C ASN A 19 -14.39 -0.08 22.20
N ILE A 20 -15.41 -0.90 22.48
CA ILE A 20 -15.26 -2.16 23.22
C ILE A 20 -15.87 -3.30 22.40
N ARG A 21 -15.11 -4.35 22.15
CA ARG A 21 -15.50 -5.53 21.36
C ARG A 21 -15.32 -6.82 22.16
N VAL A 22 -16.18 -7.79 21.91
CA VAL A 22 -16.06 -9.14 22.48
C VAL A 22 -15.93 -10.13 21.33
N ALA A 23 -14.86 -10.93 21.34
CA ALA A 23 -14.62 -12.00 20.40
C ALA A 23 -14.37 -13.30 21.19
N TRP A 24 -15.39 -14.15 21.27
CA TRP A 24 -15.42 -15.35 22.11
C TRP A 24 -15.01 -15.08 23.57
N GLU A 25 -13.88 -15.65 24.03
CA GLU A 25 -13.35 -15.46 25.38
C GLU A 25 -12.27 -14.38 25.43
N SER A 26 -12.38 -13.38 24.56
CA SER A 26 -11.54 -12.19 24.53
C SER A 26 -12.39 -10.91 24.49
N ILE A 27 -12.01 -9.91 25.28
CA ILE A 27 -12.61 -8.57 25.31
C ILE A 27 -11.52 -7.56 24.97
N LYS A 28 -11.73 -6.80 23.90
CA LYS A 28 -10.85 -5.75 23.38
C LYS A 28 -11.46 -4.38 23.69
N ALA A 29 -10.70 -3.42 24.21
CA ALA A 29 -11.18 -2.06 24.45
C ALA A 29 -10.14 -1.02 24.04
N GLU A 30 -10.58 0.04 23.37
CA GLU A 30 -9.75 1.15 22.88
C GLU A 30 -10.31 2.50 23.32
N GLN A 31 -9.40 3.42 23.61
CA GLN A 31 -9.69 4.84 23.71
C GLN A 31 -9.13 5.55 22.48
N ILE A 32 -10.04 6.09 21.67
CA ILE A 32 -9.70 6.91 20.50
C ILE A 32 -10.07 8.36 20.79
N LYS A 33 -9.14 9.28 20.53
CA LYS A 33 -9.33 10.73 20.68
C LYS A 33 -8.70 11.46 19.50
N ASP A 34 -9.45 12.37 18.86
CA ASP A 34 -8.98 13.16 17.72
C ASP A 34 -8.39 12.29 16.57
N ASN A 35 -9.06 11.17 16.27
CA ASN A 35 -8.62 10.12 15.33
C ASN A 35 -7.27 9.46 15.64
N ASN A 36 -6.74 9.67 16.84
CA ASN A 36 -5.52 9.01 17.31
C ASN A 36 -5.83 7.97 18.39
N TYR A 37 -5.10 6.87 18.33
CA TYR A 37 -5.06 5.85 19.37
C TYR A 37 -4.36 6.38 20.62
N VAL A 38 -5.01 6.28 21.78
CA VAL A 38 -4.46 6.79 23.06
C VAL A 38 -4.16 5.68 24.05
N SER A 39 -5.04 4.67 24.12
CA SER A 39 -4.85 3.52 25.01
C SER A 39 -5.65 2.31 24.57
N PHE A 40 -5.15 1.13 24.92
CA PHE A 40 -5.68 -0.16 24.52
C PHE A 40 -5.65 -1.19 25.62
N ILE A 41 -6.62 -2.09 25.59
CA ILE A 41 -6.74 -3.21 26.52
C ILE A 41 -7.24 -4.44 25.76
N THR A 42 -6.65 -5.59 26.05
CA THR A 42 -7.22 -6.92 25.76
C THR A 42 -7.26 -7.74 27.03
N ALA A 43 -8.41 -8.30 27.37
CA ALA A 43 -8.57 -9.27 28.45
C ALA A 43 -9.09 -10.60 27.89
N GLY A 44 -8.59 -11.74 28.35
CA GLY A 44 -9.04 -13.03 27.79
C GLY A 44 -8.69 -14.27 28.60
N LEU A 45 -9.35 -15.38 28.26
CA LEU A 45 -9.14 -16.70 28.84
C LEU A 45 -8.00 -17.44 28.13
N ASN A 46 -7.12 -18.09 28.90
CA ASN A 46 -5.97 -18.83 28.39
C ASN A 46 -5.73 -20.15 29.15
N LYS A 47 -5.06 -21.11 28.49
CA LYS A 47 -4.57 -22.34 29.14
C LYS A 47 -3.25 -22.06 29.84
N VAL A 48 -3.09 -22.51 31.08
CA VAL A 48 -1.82 -22.44 31.84
C VAL A 48 -0.69 -23.17 31.09
N SER A 49 -1.03 -24.21 30.30
CA SER A 49 -0.06 -24.93 29.47
C SER A 49 0.58 -24.09 28.38
N PHE A 50 -0.05 -23.00 27.92
CA PHE A 50 0.53 -22.05 26.97
C PHE A 50 1.90 -21.56 27.46
N TYR A 51 2.03 -21.31 28.76
CA TYR A 51 3.25 -20.78 29.34
C TYR A 51 4.41 -21.79 29.39
N LYS A 52 4.18 -23.08 29.12
CA LYS A 52 5.24 -24.10 29.13
C LYS A 52 6.28 -23.93 28.03
N LYS A 53 5.97 -23.21 26.96
CA LYS A 53 6.91 -22.93 25.87
C LYS A 53 8.00 -21.90 26.28
N TYR A 54 7.75 -21.13 27.34
CA TYR A 54 8.68 -20.10 27.80
C TYR A 54 9.62 -20.65 28.89
N PRO A 55 10.87 -20.15 28.97
CA PRO A 55 11.81 -20.56 30.00
C PRO A 55 11.34 -20.12 31.39
N GLY A 56 11.46 -21.00 32.39
CA GLY A 56 11.13 -20.67 33.78
C GLY A 56 10.77 -21.88 34.65
N ALA A 57 11.17 -21.83 35.93
CA ALA A 57 10.93 -22.89 36.90
C ALA A 57 9.46 -22.97 37.36
N ASP A 58 8.74 -21.85 37.33
CA ASP A 58 7.35 -21.72 37.76
C ASP A 58 6.54 -20.84 36.79
N LEU A 59 5.23 -20.70 37.03
CA LEU A 59 4.34 -19.92 36.18
C LEU A 59 4.71 -18.43 36.14
N THR A 60 5.19 -17.87 37.26
CA THR A 60 5.62 -16.47 37.33
C THR A 60 6.80 -16.22 36.40
N ALA A 61 7.85 -17.04 36.47
CA ALA A 61 9.02 -16.92 35.62
C ALA A 61 8.66 -17.08 34.13
N ARG A 62 7.73 -17.98 33.81
CA ARG A 62 7.27 -18.21 32.43
C ARG A 62 6.40 -17.07 31.90
N PHE A 63 5.50 -16.55 32.73
CA PHE A 63 4.72 -15.35 32.42
C PHE A 63 5.64 -14.17 32.15
N HIS A 64 6.63 -13.96 33.01
CA HIS A 64 7.66 -12.95 32.86
C HIS A 64 8.45 -13.06 31.55
N ALA A 65 8.80 -14.30 31.15
CA ALA A 65 9.48 -14.58 29.90
C ALA A 65 8.57 -14.44 28.66
N SER A 66 7.25 -14.45 28.83
CA SER A 66 6.30 -14.27 27.72
C SER A 66 6.03 -12.81 27.35
N CYS A 67 6.24 -11.86 28.27
CA CYS A 67 5.94 -10.45 28.01
C CYS A 67 6.70 -9.87 26.79
N PRO A 68 8.00 -10.18 26.56
CA PRO A 68 8.70 -9.69 25.38
C PRO A 68 8.19 -10.26 24.05
N GLU A 69 7.72 -11.50 23.99
CA GLU A 69 7.14 -12.07 22.76
C GLU A 69 5.86 -11.33 22.35
N GLN A 70 5.12 -10.77 23.32
CA GLN A 70 3.85 -10.09 23.07
C GLN A 70 4.00 -8.64 22.57
N ARG A 71 5.10 -7.94 22.93
CA ARG A 71 5.29 -6.50 22.66
C ARG A 71 6.75 -6.08 22.36
N GLY A 72 7.63 -7.02 22.02
CA GLY A 72 9.03 -6.74 21.66
C GLY A 72 9.95 -6.50 22.86
N THR A 73 11.07 -5.79 22.64
CA THR A 73 12.11 -5.58 23.68
C THR A 73 11.65 -4.53 24.72
N LEU A 74 11.75 -4.88 26.00
CA LEU A 74 11.19 -4.13 27.14
C LEU A 74 12.27 -3.55 28.07
N GLU A 75 12.08 -2.32 28.55
CA GLU A 75 12.90 -1.63 29.56
C GLU A 75 12.06 -1.15 30.76
N GLY A 76 12.71 -0.73 31.85
CA GLY A 76 12.02 -0.11 32.99
C GLY A 76 10.98 -1.01 33.68
N ILE A 77 11.27 -2.32 33.77
CA ILE A 77 10.33 -3.34 34.25
C ILE A 77 10.03 -3.17 35.75
N SER A 78 8.74 -3.22 36.11
CA SER A 78 8.26 -3.24 37.49
C SER A 78 7.20 -4.31 37.69
N ASP A 79 7.28 -5.05 38.80
CA ASP A 79 6.35 -6.13 39.13
C ASP A 79 5.52 -5.77 40.36
N LYS A 80 4.22 -6.04 40.33
CA LYS A 80 3.28 -5.88 41.45
C LYS A 80 2.25 -7.01 41.49
N THR A 81 1.48 -7.08 42.58
CA THR A 81 0.38 -8.03 42.73
C THR A 81 -0.93 -7.32 43.04
N LEU A 82 -2.02 -7.85 42.50
CA LEU A 82 -3.38 -7.34 42.74
C LEU A 82 -4.30 -8.48 43.18
N SER A 83 -5.35 -8.15 43.95
CA SER A 83 -6.44 -9.09 44.22
C SER A 83 -7.47 -9.01 43.10
N VAL A 84 -7.65 -10.11 42.36
CA VAL A 84 -8.55 -10.18 41.19
C VAL A 84 -9.38 -11.45 41.31
N ALA A 85 -10.71 -11.31 41.26
CA ALA A 85 -11.66 -12.40 41.38
C ALA A 85 -11.40 -13.37 42.58
N GLY A 86 -10.89 -12.84 43.70
CA GLY A 86 -10.55 -13.62 44.89
C GLY A 86 -9.19 -14.35 44.86
N HIS A 87 -8.41 -14.17 43.79
CA HIS A 87 -7.07 -14.74 43.61
C HIS A 87 -6.00 -13.65 43.63
N THR A 88 -4.73 -14.06 43.78
CA THR A 88 -3.58 -13.16 43.61
C THR A 88 -3.18 -13.14 42.15
N ALA A 89 -3.35 -11.98 41.50
CA ALA A 89 -2.90 -11.74 40.14
C ALA A 89 -1.48 -11.18 40.13
N LEU A 90 -0.67 -11.66 39.19
CA LEU A 90 0.63 -11.11 38.85
C LEU A 90 0.45 -9.98 37.86
N VAL A 91 1.14 -8.87 38.08
CA VAL A 91 1.16 -7.73 37.17
C VAL A 91 2.60 -7.33 36.92
N ARG A 92 2.92 -7.10 35.65
CA ARG A 92 4.20 -6.59 35.17
C ARG A 92 3.95 -5.37 34.31
N THR A 93 4.63 -4.29 34.61
CA THR A 93 4.66 -3.09 33.78
C THR A 93 6.03 -2.89 33.18
N ALA A 94 6.10 -2.33 31.98
CA ALA A 94 7.35 -2.08 31.28
C ALA A 94 7.19 -0.91 30.30
N ARG A 95 8.30 -0.47 29.72
CA ARG A 95 8.32 0.49 28.61
C ARG A 95 8.94 -0.15 27.38
N SER A 96 8.54 0.28 26.20
CA SER A 96 9.26 -0.06 24.97
C SER A 96 10.68 0.53 25.01
N THR A 97 11.62 -0.14 24.35
CA THR A 97 13.03 0.28 24.25
C THR A 97 13.20 1.61 23.50
N ASP A 98 12.27 1.96 22.62
CA ASP A 98 12.19 3.26 21.93
C ASP A 98 11.55 4.37 22.79
N GLY A 99 11.06 4.03 23.99
CA GLY A 99 10.48 4.95 24.96
C GLY A 99 9.06 5.41 24.68
N PHE A 100 8.43 5.02 23.57
CA PHE A 100 7.10 5.51 23.19
C PHE A 100 5.96 4.93 24.01
N PHE A 101 6.00 3.62 24.30
CA PHE A 101 4.86 2.93 24.90
C PHE A 101 5.14 2.45 26.32
N PHE A 102 4.13 2.62 27.18
CA PHE A 102 4.02 1.95 28.46
C PHE A 102 3.14 0.71 28.32
N TYR A 103 3.65 -0.44 28.73
CA TYR A 103 2.95 -1.72 28.68
C TYR A 103 2.56 -2.21 30.07
N TYR A 104 1.38 -2.82 30.16
CA TYR A 104 0.83 -3.44 31.35
C TYR A 104 0.37 -4.86 31.04
N PHE A 105 0.94 -5.85 31.74
CA PHE A 105 0.62 -7.26 31.60
C PHE A 105 0.09 -7.80 32.92
N GLY A 106 -1.06 -8.47 32.91
CA GLY A 106 -1.63 -9.11 34.09
C GLY A 106 -1.99 -10.58 33.83
N LEU A 107 -1.79 -11.41 34.84
CA LEU A 107 -2.16 -12.84 34.82
C LEU A 107 -2.78 -13.23 36.16
N VAL A 108 -3.94 -13.90 36.10
CA VAL A 108 -4.57 -14.52 37.27
C VAL A 108 -4.89 -15.98 36.98
N GLN A 109 -4.25 -16.88 37.71
CA GLN A 109 -4.51 -18.32 37.60
C GLN A 109 -5.73 -18.69 38.43
N ILE A 110 -6.74 -19.32 37.80
CA ILE A 110 -7.99 -19.72 38.48
C ILE A 110 -8.01 -21.20 38.87
N ASN A 111 -7.22 -22.06 38.18
CA ASN A 111 -6.97 -23.46 38.53
C ASN A 111 -5.71 -23.98 37.80
N GLU A 112 -5.38 -25.27 37.95
CA GLU A 112 -4.18 -25.87 37.33
C GLU A 112 -4.17 -25.83 35.79
N LYS A 113 -5.34 -25.68 35.15
CA LYS A 113 -5.48 -25.70 33.69
C LYS A 113 -5.67 -24.32 33.06
N TYR A 114 -6.33 -23.39 33.74
CA TYR A 114 -6.83 -22.15 33.14
C TYR A 114 -6.41 -20.90 33.92
N CYS A 115 -6.20 -19.81 33.20
CA CYS A 115 -5.90 -18.47 33.72
C CYS A 115 -6.56 -17.40 32.86
N TYR A 116 -6.83 -16.23 33.44
CA TYR A 116 -7.18 -15.03 32.69
C TYR A 116 -5.97 -14.10 32.58
N THR A 117 -5.90 -13.36 31.49
CA THR A 117 -4.84 -12.40 31.22
C THR A 117 -5.41 -11.05 30.83
N ILE A 118 -4.66 -9.99 31.11
CA ILE A 118 -4.90 -8.64 30.57
C ILE A 118 -3.60 -8.11 29.97
N ILE A 119 -3.68 -7.48 28.81
CA ILE A 119 -2.59 -6.75 28.18
C ILE A 119 -3.12 -5.36 27.87
N ALA A 120 -2.41 -4.32 28.28
CA ALA A 120 -2.80 -2.95 28.02
C ALA A 120 -1.60 -2.08 27.68
N ASP A 121 -1.84 -1.01 26.91
CA ASP A 121 -0.82 -0.04 26.55
C ASP A 121 -1.36 1.40 26.40
N CYS A 122 -0.44 2.36 26.48
CA CYS A 122 -0.63 3.80 26.29
C CYS A 122 0.72 4.48 26.04
N ASP A 123 0.73 5.76 25.68
CA ASP A 123 1.97 6.56 25.62
C ASP A 123 2.69 6.62 26.98
N THR A 124 4.02 6.51 26.97
CA THR A 124 4.85 6.54 28.18
C THR A 124 4.64 7.80 29.03
N GLU A 125 4.35 8.95 28.40
CA GLU A 125 4.08 10.22 29.09
C GLU A 125 2.78 10.18 29.90
N GLU A 126 1.81 9.36 29.46
CA GLU A 126 0.49 9.22 30.10
C GLU A 126 0.44 8.03 31.07
N ALA A 127 1.54 7.27 31.25
CA ALA A 127 1.58 6.07 32.09
C ALA A 127 1.07 6.32 33.53
N ALA A 128 1.42 7.47 34.12
CA ALA A 128 1.00 7.83 35.48
C ALA A 128 -0.53 8.00 35.62
N LYS A 129 -1.24 8.26 34.51
CA LYS A 129 -2.69 8.37 34.45
C LYS A 129 -3.35 7.04 34.13
N TYR A 130 -2.79 6.25 33.21
CA TYR A 130 -3.41 4.99 32.76
C TYR A 130 -3.13 3.78 33.64
N GLU A 131 -1.96 3.69 34.30
CA GLU A 131 -1.66 2.54 35.15
C GLU A 131 -2.71 2.30 36.27
N PRO A 132 -3.18 3.33 37.00
CA PRO A 132 -4.27 3.14 37.98
C PRO A 132 -5.60 2.71 37.35
N ILE A 133 -5.85 3.12 36.11
CA ILE A 133 -7.06 2.74 35.36
C ILE A 133 -6.98 1.27 34.95
N PHE A 134 -5.81 0.81 34.50
CA PHE A 134 -5.58 -0.61 34.20
C PHE A 134 -5.74 -1.49 35.45
N ASP A 135 -5.26 -1.02 36.61
CA ASP A 135 -5.48 -1.71 37.89
C ASP A 135 -6.98 -1.86 38.19
N GLU A 136 -7.76 -0.78 38.07
CA GLU A 136 -9.20 -0.77 38.34
C GLU A 136 -9.96 -1.71 37.40
N ILE A 137 -9.64 -1.68 36.11
CA ILE A 137 -10.22 -2.57 35.10
C ILE A 137 -9.87 -4.01 35.43
N TRP A 138 -8.60 -4.32 35.73
CA TRP A 138 -8.19 -5.68 36.03
C TRP A 138 -8.84 -6.23 37.30
N GLN A 139 -8.97 -5.40 38.34
CA GLN A 139 -9.63 -5.77 39.60
C GLN A 139 -11.14 -5.99 39.45
N SER A 140 -11.76 -5.42 38.42
CA SER A 140 -13.19 -5.61 38.15
C SER A 140 -13.54 -6.99 37.58
N LEU A 141 -12.54 -7.79 37.18
CA LEU A 141 -12.76 -9.09 36.55
C LEU A 141 -13.58 -10.01 37.47
N GLN A 142 -14.64 -10.57 36.91
CA GLN A 142 -15.41 -11.67 37.49
C GLN A 142 -15.44 -12.83 36.50
N TYR A 143 -15.25 -14.06 36.97
CA TYR A 143 -15.34 -15.25 36.13
C TYR A 143 -16.52 -16.13 36.54
N PHE A 144 -17.10 -16.83 35.56
CA PHE A 144 -18.26 -17.71 35.65
C PHE A 144 -18.24 -18.71 34.49
N GLY A 145 -19.26 -19.56 34.38
CA GLY A 145 -19.35 -20.53 33.28
C GLY A 145 -18.28 -21.63 33.31
N ASP A 146 -18.10 -22.30 32.18
CA ASP A 146 -17.13 -23.41 31.99
C ASP A 146 -15.98 -22.96 31.05
N PRO A 147 -14.78 -22.69 31.60
CA PRO A 147 -13.61 -22.29 30.81
C PRO A 147 -13.21 -23.28 29.70
N GLU A 148 -13.47 -24.58 29.90
CA GLU A 148 -13.12 -25.60 28.90
C GLU A 148 -14.04 -25.51 27.68
N ALA A 149 -15.33 -25.31 27.92
CA ALA A 149 -16.32 -25.10 26.86
C ALA A 149 -16.07 -23.79 26.11
N GLY A 150 -15.78 -22.69 26.84
CA GLY A 150 -15.49 -21.38 26.26
C GLY A 150 -14.28 -21.40 25.33
N LEU A 151 -13.16 -21.98 25.78
CA LEU A 151 -11.96 -22.10 24.94
C LEU A 151 -12.18 -23.00 23.73
N LYS A 152 -12.91 -24.10 23.87
CA LYS A 152 -13.20 -25.00 22.75
C LYS A 152 -14.02 -24.30 21.66
N GLU A 153 -14.95 -23.45 22.05
CA GLU A 153 -15.74 -22.65 21.11
C GLU A 153 -14.90 -21.56 20.43
N GLN A 154 -14.01 -20.91 21.19
CA GLN A 154 -13.03 -19.98 20.62
C GLN A 154 -12.12 -20.67 19.61
N GLU A 155 -11.57 -21.84 19.94
CA GLU A 155 -10.75 -22.65 19.03
C GLU A 155 -11.53 -23.01 17.76
N ALA A 156 -12.77 -23.49 17.88
CA ALA A 156 -13.61 -23.82 16.74
C ALA A 156 -13.95 -22.59 15.85
N GLY A 157 -14.18 -21.42 16.45
CA GLY A 157 -14.44 -20.18 15.71
C GLY A 157 -13.20 -19.66 14.97
N ILE A 158 -12.02 -19.76 15.59
CA ILE A 158 -10.75 -19.44 14.95
C ILE A 158 -10.48 -20.41 13.78
N ASP A 159 -10.67 -21.72 14.00
CA ASP A 159 -10.50 -22.75 12.96
C ASP A 159 -11.48 -22.53 11.80
N GLU A 160 -12.74 -22.14 12.07
CA GLU A 160 -13.70 -21.80 11.02
C GLU A 160 -13.25 -20.59 10.19
N ILE A 161 -12.76 -19.52 10.82
CA ILE A 161 -12.24 -18.35 10.11
C ILE A 161 -11.03 -18.74 9.27
N LEU A 162 -10.05 -19.44 9.86
CA LEU A 162 -8.84 -19.87 9.15
C LEU A 162 -9.15 -20.86 8.03
N SER A 163 -10.18 -21.72 8.18
CA SER A 163 -10.62 -22.65 7.14
C SER A 163 -11.17 -21.96 5.89
N ARG A 164 -11.62 -20.71 5.99
CA ARG A 164 -12.03 -19.89 4.83
C ARG A 164 -10.83 -19.39 4.03
N TYR A 165 -9.63 -19.43 4.61
CA TYR A 165 -8.37 -19.03 3.98
C TYR A 165 -7.46 -20.23 3.64
N THR A 166 -7.86 -21.46 3.95
CA THR A 166 -7.08 -22.66 3.63
C THR A 166 -7.70 -23.42 2.45
N THR A 167 -7.11 -23.29 1.27
CA THR A 167 -7.20 -24.35 0.24
C THR A 167 -6.57 -25.63 0.80
N SER A 168 -7.22 -26.76 0.53
CA SER A 168 -6.91 -28.08 1.06
C SER A 168 -5.42 -28.42 1.09
N GLU A 169 -4.82 -28.43 2.28
CA GLU A 169 -3.54 -29.09 2.51
C GLU A 169 -3.75 -30.61 2.47
N GLU A 170 -3.13 -31.27 1.50
CA GLU A 170 -2.84 -32.69 1.61
C GLU A 170 -1.93 -32.91 2.83
N THR A 171 -2.29 -33.89 3.65
CA THR A 171 -1.53 -34.33 4.82
C THR A 171 -0.12 -34.78 4.44
N GLU A 172 0.86 -33.87 4.47
CA GLU A 172 2.28 -34.24 4.55
C GLU A 172 2.67 -34.51 6.01
N GLU A 173 3.39 -35.61 6.24
CA GLU A 173 3.96 -35.95 7.54
C GLU A 173 4.89 -34.83 8.01
N LYS A 174 4.58 -34.18 9.14
CA LYS A 174 5.44 -33.15 9.75
C LYS A 174 6.82 -33.73 10.10
N ARG A 175 7.81 -33.51 9.22
CA ARG A 175 9.23 -33.71 9.54
C ARG A 175 9.65 -32.69 10.61
N GLU A 176 10.35 -33.14 11.65
CA GLU A 176 10.90 -32.24 12.66
C GLU A 176 12.10 -31.46 12.08
N LYS A 177 12.09 -30.12 12.17
CA LYS A 177 13.21 -29.28 11.73
C LYS A 177 14.43 -29.57 12.60
N THR A 178 15.56 -29.90 11.97
CA THR A 178 16.85 -30.05 12.66
C THR A 178 17.40 -28.69 13.10
N PRO A 179 18.20 -28.61 14.18
CA PRO A 179 18.83 -27.35 14.57
C PRO A 179 19.75 -26.82 13.45
N ILE A 180 19.61 -25.52 13.13
CA ILE A 180 20.47 -24.84 12.16
C ILE A 180 21.90 -24.78 12.74
N THR A 181 22.87 -25.24 11.96
CA THR A 181 24.29 -25.17 12.33
C THR A 181 24.95 -23.98 11.62
N PRO A 182 25.80 -23.20 12.30
CA PRO A 182 26.51 -22.09 11.66
C PRO A 182 27.37 -22.56 10.50
N PHE A 183 27.49 -21.72 9.47
CA PHE A 183 28.32 -22.06 8.31
C PHE A 183 29.80 -22.23 8.67
N SER A 184 30.47 -23.16 7.99
CA SER A 184 31.92 -23.33 8.05
C SER A 184 32.50 -23.57 6.66
N ILE A 185 33.63 -22.95 6.36
CA ILE A 185 34.27 -23.04 5.04
C ILE A 185 34.65 -24.51 4.74
N PRO A 186 34.31 -25.05 3.54
CA PRO A 186 34.62 -26.42 3.17
C PRO A 186 36.13 -26.71 3.24
N ALA A 187 36.52 -27.79 3.93
CA ALA A 187 37.91 -28.15 4.12
C ALA A 187 38.63 -28.57 2.82
N ASP A 188 37.87 -29.04 1.83
CA ASP A 188 38.34 -29.40 0.50
C ASP A 188 38.40 -28.20 -0.46
N GLY A 189 37.81 -27.07 -0.07
CA GLY A 189 37.77 -25.83 -0.84
C GLY A 189 36.86 -25.86 -2.05
N ASN A 190 35.94 -26.83 -2.14
CA ASN A 190 35.00 -26.98 -3.26
C ASN A 190 33.63 -26.35 -2.94
N ASP A 191 32.94 -25.89 -3.98
CA ASP A 191 31.54 -25.44 -3.88
C ASP A 191 30.61 -26.65 -3.76
N TYR A 192 29.47 -26.50 -3.08
CA TYR A 192 28.41 -27.50 -3.02
C TYR A 192 27.02 -26.88 -2.82
N TRP A 193 25.97 -27.63 -3.17
CA TRP A 193 24.56 -27.30 -2.87
C TRP A 193 23.80 -28.58 -2.56
N GLU A 194 23.39 -28.74 -1.31
CA GLU A 194 22.62 -29.86 -0.79
C GLU A 194 21.20 -29.37 -0.45
N LEU A 195 20.18 -30.10 -0.92
CA LEU A 195 18.78 -29.86 -0.62
C LEU A 195 18.11 -31.20 -0.31
N ASP A 196 17.65 -31.36 0.92
CA ASP A 196 17.21 -32.65 1.47
C ASP A 196 18.27 -33.75 1.23
N ASP A 197 17.90 -34.88 0.64
CA ASP A 197 18.83 -35.94 0.27
C ASP A 197 19.48 -35.73 -1.12
N TYR A 198 19.27 -34.57 -1.74
CA TYR A 198 19.70 -34.29 -3.11
C TYR A 198 20.93 -33.39 -3.19
N GLN A 199 21.81 -33.73 -4.12
CA GLN A 199 23.00 -32.96 -4.46
C GLN A 199 22.74 -32.22 -5.77
N LEU A 200 22.57 -30.90 -5.68
CA LEU A 200 22.35 -30.06 -6.85
C LEU A 200 23.70 -29.69 -7.48
N ARG A 201 23.74 -29.64 -8.81
CA ARG A 201 24.91 -29.20 -9.55
C ARG A 201 24.85 -27.69 -9.73
N LEU A 202 25.71 -26.97 -9.01
CA LEU A 202 25.94 -25.54 -9.23
C LEU A 202 26.35 -25.27 -10.68
N LEU A 203 25.66 -24.33 -11.32
CA LEU A 203 25.90 -23.94 -12.70
C LEU A 203 27.01 -22.88 -12.78
N PRO A 204 27.83 -22.90 -13.86
CA PRO A 204 28.76 -21.83 -14.15
C PRO A 204 27.97 -20.61 -14.65
N GLY A 205 27.90 -19.55 -13.84
CA GLY A 205 27.11 -18.36 -14.17
C GLY A 205 26.56 -17.60 -12.96
N GLY A 206 27.14 -17.79 -11.76
CA GLY A 206 26.72 -17.01 -10.60
C GLY A 206 27.16 -15.55 -10.77
N ASP A 207 26.21 -14.67 -11.04
CA ASP A 207 26.47 -13.25 -11.20
C ASP A 207 26.68 -12.61 -9.83
N VAL A 208 27.87 -12.04 -9.63
CA VAL A 208 28.15 -11.11 -8.52
C VAL A 208 28.27 -9.72 -9.10
N SER A 209 27.42 -8.82 -8.65
CA SER A 209 27.41 -7.45 -9.14
C SER A 209 26.98 -6.49 -8.05
N VAL A 210 27.29 -5.20 -8.23
CA VAL A 210 26.74 -4.14 -7.38
C VAL A 210 25.73 -3.37 -8.22
N SER A 211 24.50 -3.26 -7.70
CA SER A 211 23.40 -2.63 -8.43
C SER A 211 23.59 -1.12 -8.56
N ASP A 212 23.37 -0.60 -9.76
CA ASP A 212 23.35 0.85 -10.04
C ASP A 212 22.14 1.55 -9.37
N GLY A 213 21.10 0.79 -8.99
CA GLY A 213 19.89 1.31 -8.38
C GLY A 213 20.04 1.50 -6.86
N ASP A 214 20.03 0.39 -6.13
CA ASP A 214 20.00 0.40 -4.66
C ASP A 214 21.41 0.31 -4.02
N GLY A 215 22.46 0.10 -4.82
CA GLY A 215 23.84 0.01 -4.37
C GLY A 215 24.16 -1.22 -3.53
N ALA A 216 23.30 -2.24 -3.53
CA ALA A 216 23.55 -3.50 -2.84
C ALA A 216 24.43 -4.44 -3.66
N LEU A 217 25.12 -5.35 -2.96
CA LEU A 217 25.83 -6.46 -3.58
C LEU A 217 24.83 -7.58 -3.91
N TYR A 218 24.60 -7.82 -5.19
CA TYR A 218 23.79 -8.92 -5.67
C TYR A 218 24.65 -10.17 -5.87
N ILE A 219 24.14 -11.30 -5.38
CA ILE A 219 24.74 -12.61 -5.60
C ILE A 219 23.63 -13.54 -6.07
N LYS A 220 23.72 -13.98 -7.33
CA LYS A 220 22.84 -15.01 -7.89
C LYS A 220 23.56 -16.36 -7.89
N LEU A 221 22.90 -17.37 -7.36
CA LEU A 221 23.31 -18.77 -7.44
C LEU A 221 22.32 -19.49 -8.33
N GLU A 222 22.83 -20.26 -9.27
CA GLU A 222 22.02 -21.13 -10.11
C GLU A 222 22.52 -22.56 -9.96
N ALA A 223 21.58 -23.50 -9.90
CA ALA A 223 21.89 -24.91 -9.87
C ALA A 223 20.87 -25.71 -10.65
N GLU A 224 21.22 -26.94 -10.97
CA GLU A 224 20.30 -27.91 -11.57
C GLU A 224 20.27 -29.18 -10.73
N MET A 225 19.09 -29.79 -10.66
CA MET A 225 18.87 -31.12 -10.13
C MET A 225 19.29 -32.16 -11.20
N PRO A 226 20.33 -32.97 -10.95
CA PRO A 226 20.69 -34.06 -11.86
C PRO A 226 19.54 -35.06 -11.97
N ASP A 227 19.25 -35.52 -13.19
CA ASP A 227 18.21 -36.53 -13.46
C ASP A 227 16.81 -36.17 -12.91
N PHE A 228 16.39 -34.91 -13.09
CA PHE A 228 15.09 -34.41 -12.64
C PHE A 228 13.91 -35.30 -13.10
N ASP A 229 13.07 -35.63 -12.13
CA ASP A 229 11.91 -36.52 -12.22
C ASP A 229 10.79 -35.89 -11.41
N GLU A 230 9.76 -35.37 -12.08
CA GLU A 230 8.66 -34.63 -11.46
C GLU A 230 7.95 -35.42 -10.36
N ALA A 231 7.76 -36.73 -10.56
CA ALA A 231 7.11 -37.59 -9.57
C ALA A 231 7.93 -37.76 -8.28
N LYS A 232 9.26 -37.56 -8.36
CA LYS A 232 10.15 -37.63 -7.20
C LYS A 232 10.44 -36.28 -6.58
N HIS A 233 10.52 -35.23 -7.38
CA HIS A 233 11.06 -33.93 -6.95
C HIS A 233 10.03 -32.80 -6.96
N GLY A 234 8.80 -33.02 -7.46
CA GLY A 234 7.76 -31.99 -7.59
C GLY A 234 7.32 -31.35 -6.26
N HIS A 235 7.63 -31.98 -5.13
CA HIS A 235 7.41 -31.41 -3.80
C HIS A 235 8.47 -30.37 -3.40
N LEU A 236 9.66 -30.43 -4.00
CA LEU A 236 10.76 -29.46 -3.79
C LEU A 236 10.82 -28.41 -4.90
N LEU A 237 10.59 -28.83 -6.14
CA LEU A 237 10.83 -28.05 -7.34
C LEU A 237 9.53 -27.89 -8.13
N ASN A 238 9.38 -26.78 -8.83
CA ASN A 238 8.25 -26.59 -9.74
C ASN A 238 8.51 -27.24 -11.11
N ASP A 239 7.45 -27.51 -11.86
CA ASP A 239 7.47 -28.17 -13.18
C ASP A 239 7.94 -27.25 -14.31
N TYR A 240 7.75 -25.94 -14.16
CA TYR A 240 8.07 -24.92 -15.16
C TYR A 240 9.57 -24.79 -15.48
N GLU A 241 10.45 -25.01 -14.50
CA GLU A 241 11.90 -24.77 -14.64
C GLU A 241 12.72 -26.04 -14.95
N HIS A 242 12.05 -27.19 -15.15
CA HIS A 242 12.67 -28.48 -15.51
C HIS A 242 13.91 -28.85 -14.65
N GLY A 243 13.78 -28.72 -13.33
CA GLY A 243 14.83 -29.07 -12.37
C GLY A 243 15.94 -28.02 -12.22
N LYS A 244 15.83 -26.85 -12.86
CA LYS A 244 16.72 -25.71 -12.59
C LYS A 244 16.16 -24.88 -11.46
N VAL A 245 17.06 -24.37 -10.62
CA VAL A 245 16.73 -23.48 -9.52
C VAL A 245 17.68 -22.31 -9.47
N TYR A 246 17.22 -21.21 -8.88
CA TYR A 246 18.10 -20.12 -8.49
C TYR A 246 17.75 -19.58 -7.11
N LEU A 247 18.78 -19.06 -6.45
CA LEU A 247 18.67 -18.18 -5.28
C LEU A 247 19.36 -16.88 -5.62
N GLN A 248 18.70 -15.76 -5.39
CA GLN A 248 19.26 -14.43 -5.63
C GLN A 248 19.14 -13.62 -4.36
N PHE A 249 20.27 -13.12 -3.90
CA PHE A 249 20.37 -12.26 -2.74
C PHE A 249 20.76 -10.85 -3.17
N TYR A 250 20.33 -9.86 -2.40
CA TYR A 250 21.06 -8.60 -2.28
C TYR A 250 21.61 -8.48 -0.87
N PHE A 251 22.78 -7.85 -0.71
CA PHE A 251 23.42 -7.62 0.58
C PHE A 251 23.84 -6.16 0.74
N LYS A 252 23.51 -5.61 1.90
CA LYS A 252 23.88 -4.25 2.33
C LYS A 252 24.68 -4.30 3.63
N GLY A 253 25.59 -3.35 3.84
CA GLY A 253 26.40 -3.27 5.05
C GLY A 253 27.45 -4.39 5.20
N VAL A 254 27.97 -4.92 4.09
CA VAL A 254 28.86 -6.09 4.06
C VAL A 254 30.29 -5.76 3.65
N TYR A 255 30.62 -4.50 3.36
CA TYR A 255 31.95 -4.16 2.88
C TYR A 255 33.00 -4.26 4.00
N LYS A 256 34.07 -5.03 3.78
CA LYS A 256 35.23 -5.05 4.67
C LYS A 256 36.53 -5.23 3.90
N ASN A 257 37.28 -4.15 3.69
CA ASN A 257 38.52 -4.15 2.89
C ASN A 257 38.37 -4.84 1.51
N GLY A 258 37.21 -4.67 0.86
CA GLY A 258 36.91 -5.29 -0.44
C GLY A 258 36.44 -6.75 -0.38
N ILE A 259 36.30 -7.33 0.81
CA ILE A 259 35.78 -8.69 1.01
C ILE A 259 34.38 -8.58 1.64
N PRO A 260 33.33 -9.11 0.99
CA PRO A 260 31.99 -9.18 1.58
C PRO A 260 32.03 -9.99 2.89
N THR A 261 31.53 -9.42 3.97
CA THR A 261 31.55 -10.02 5.32
C THR A 261 30.25 -9.73 6.06
N GLY A 262 29.58 -10.75 6.61
CA GLY A 262 28.34 -10.60 7.37
C GLY A 262 27.69 -11.93 7.71
N VAL A 263 26.78 -11.94 8.68
CA VAL A 263 25.93 -13.09 9.03
C VAL A 263 24.50 -12.58 9.14
N PHE A 264 23.58 -13.25 8.45
CA PHE A 264 22.19 -12.85 8.30
C PHE A 264 21.28 -14.00 8.69
N THR A 265 20.19 -13.71 9.40
CA THR A 265 19.24 -14.72 9.86
C THR A 265 17.90 -14.49 9.17
N PHE A 266 17.46 -15.51 8.46
CA PHE A 266 16.24 -15.47 7.65
C PHE A 266 15.11 -16.19 8.35
N GLU A 267 13.96 -15.53 8.39
CA GLU A 267 12.65 -16.10 8.66
C GLU A 267 11.76 -15.80 7.45
N ASP A 268 11.14 -16.84 6.90
CA ASP A 268 10.29 -16.78 5.71
C ASP A 268 10.85 -15.91 4.57
N GLU A 269 12.06 -16.25 4.13
CA GLU A 269 12.81 -15.60 3.03
C GLU A 269 13.32 -14.19 3.30
N ARG A 270 13.14 -13.67 4.53
CA ARG A 270 13.52 -12.31 4.88
C ARG A 270 14.38 -12.23 6.13
N ASP A 271 15.41 -11.39 6.07
CA ASP A 271 16.14 -10.98 7.27
C ASP A 271 15.43 -9.82 7.98
N SER A 272 15.32 -9.92 9.30
CA SER A 272 14.59 -8.96 10.15
C SER A 272 15.14 -7.53 10.10
N SER A 273 16.41 -7.34 9.72
CA SER A 273 17.05 -6.03 9.60
C SER A 273 16.87 -5.38 8.22
N TYR A 274 16.28 -6.09 7.26
CA TYR A 274 16.07 -5.64 5.88
C TYR A 274 17.36 -5.33 5.10
N LEU A 275 18.52 -5.80 5.59
CA LEU A 275 19.80 -5.66 4.90
C LEU A 275 19.96 -6.65 3.75
N THR A 276 19.13 -7.69 3.73
CA THR A 276 19.13 -8.72 2.70
C THR A 276 17.74 -9.32 2.53
N TYR A 277 17.46 -9.79 1.32
CA TYR A 277 16.25 -10.52 0.94
C TYR A 277 16.67 -11.66 0.01
N LEU A 278 15.93 -12.77 0.06
CA LEU A 278 16.14 -13.90 -0.81
C LEU A 278 14.99 -13.99 -1.83
N TRP A 279 15.32 -13.87 -3.12
CA TRP A 279 14.43 -14.32 -4.19
C TRP A 279 14.83 -15.72 -4.63
N LYS A 280 13.84 -16.58 -4.85
CA LYS A 280 14.05 -17.93 -5.36
C LYS A 280 13.18 -18.18 -6.59
N GLY A 281 13.64 -19.08 -7.45
CA GLY A 281 12.84 -19.61 -8.54
C GLY A 281 13.24 -21.04 -8.87
N GLY A 282 12.33 -21.76 -9.51
CA GLY A 282 12.41 -23.21 -9.72
C GLY A 282 12.04 -24.07 -8.52
N PHE A 283 11.77 -23.45 -7.36
CA PHE A 283 11.26 -24.13 -6.16
C PHE A 283 9.73 -24.21 -6.18
N HIS A 284 9.18 -25.19 -5.47
CA HIS A 284 7.75 -25.22 -5.17
C HIS A 284 7.36 -23.95 -4.38
N TYR A 285 6.23 -23.34 -4.74
CA TYR A 285 5.89 -21.98 -4.30
C TYR A 285 5.65 -21.89 -2.79
N SER A 286 5.15 -22.97 -2.16
CA SER A 286 4.90 -23.06 -0.72
C SER A 286 6.18 -23.15 0.13
N LEU A 287 7.37 -23.30 -0.47
CA LEU A 287 8.58 -23.57 0.29
C LEU A 287 9.28 -22.30 0.77
N GLN A 288 9.04 -21.86 2.00
CA GLN A 288 9.71 -20.68 2.55
C GLN A 288 11.05 -21.02 3.19
N PHE A 289 12.04 -20.14 3.03
CA PHE A 289 13.38 -20.33 3.60
C PHE A 289 13.47 -19.81 5.04
N THR A 290 13.97 -20.64 5.96
CA THR A 290 14.39 -20.23 7.31
C THR A 290 15.83 -20.70 7.53
N GLY A 291 16.75 -19.82 7.94
CA GLY A 291 18.15 -20.21 8.03
C GLY A 291 19.15 -19.11 8.35
N GLU A 292 20.42 -19.47 8.29
CA GLU A 292 21.55 -18.54 8.35
C GLU A 292 22.19 -18.42 6.97
N VAL A 293 22.51 -17.18 6.57
CA VAL A 293 23.32 -16.86 5.38
C VAL A 293 24.56 -16.11 5.84
N THR A 294 25.74 -16.62 5.49
CA THR A 294 27.02 -16.14 5.99
C THR A 294 27.95 -15.77 4.84
N LEU A 295 28.46 -14.53 4.87
CA LEU A 295 29.55 -14.05 4.04
C LEU A 295 30.82 -14.01 4.87
N GLN A 296 31.80 -14.85 4.54
CA GLN A 296 33.06 -14.93 5.28
C GLN A 296 34.22 -15.33 4.38
N ASP A 297 35.32 -14.58 4.44
CA ASP A 297 36.60 -14.90 3.77
C ASP A 297 36.45 -15.23 2.27
N GLY A 298 35.51 -14.55 1.59
CA GLY A 298 35.23 -14.74 0.17
C GLY A 298 34.28 -15.90 -0.16
N TRP A 299 33.60 -16.46 0.84
CA TRP A 299 32.57 -17.48 0.68
C TRP A 299 31.19 -16.93 1.01
N LEU A 300 30.18 -17.39 0.27
CA LEU A 300 28.77 -17.36 0.63
C LEU A 300 28.38 -18.76 1.13
N GLY A 301 27.92 -18.83 2.37
CA GLY A 301 27.43 -20.04 3.02
C GLY A 301 25.97 -19.91 3.40
N ILE A 302 25.19 -20.98 3.25
CA ILE A 302 23.77 -21.02 3.60
C ILE A 302 23.52 -22.31 4.36
N ASN A 303 22.90 -22.24 5.54
CA ASN A 303 22.45 -23.39 6.31
C ASN A 303 21.05 -23.11 6.84
N GLY A 304 20.08 -23.97 6.52
CA GLY A 304 18.70 -23.73 6.92
C GLY A 304 17.75 -24.82 6.44
N HIS A 305 16.50 -24.42 6.24
CA HIS A 305 15.43 -25.26 5.73
C HIS A 305 14.56 -24.49 4.74
N PHE A 306 14.15 -25.15 3.67
CA PHE A 306 12.96 -24.77 2.90
C PHE A 306 11.79 -25.53 3.51
N GLU A 307 10.91 -24.85 4.24
CA GLU A 307 9.93 -25.49 5.13
C GLU A 307 10.57 -26.53 6.04
N ASN A 308 10.36 -27.82 5.75
CA ASN A 308 10.89 -28.94 6.52
C ASN A 308 12.05 -29.66 5.82
N TYR A 309 12.54 -29.13 4.69
CA TYR A 309 13.60 -29.71 3.88
C TYR A 309 14.93 -29.00 4.16
N PRO A 310 15.94 -29.68 4.74
CA PRO A 310 17.21 -29.05 5.06
C PRO A 310 17.94 -28.60 3.79
N VAL A 311 18.63 -27.48 3.86
CA VAL A 311 19.46 -26.96 2.79
C VAL A 311 20.83 -26.52 3.32
N SER A 312 21.89 -26.88 2.61
CA SER A 312 23.24 -26.40 2.87
C SER A 312 23.94 -26.02 1.57
N ILE A 313 24.54 -24.83 1.52
CA ILE A 313 25.19 -24.31 0.31
C ILE A 313 26.53 -23.70 0.71
N ALA A 314 27.57 -23.97 -0.07
CA ALA A 314 28.84 -23.27 -0.01
C ALA A 314 29.23 -22.82 -1.41
N LYS A 315 29.44 -21.52 -1.59
CA LYS A 315 29.87 -20.92 -2.85
C LYS A 315 31.05 -19.97 -2.65
N LYS A 316 32.14 -20.21 -3.35
CA LYS A 316 33.26 -19.26 -3.43
C LYS A 316 32.92 -18.10 -4.38
N LEU A 317 33.18 -16.87 -3.93
CA LEU A 317 32.87 -15.65 -4.66
C LEU A 317 34.07 -15.16 -5.49
N PRO A 318 33.84 -14.66 -6.72
CA PRO A 318 34.88 -14.05 -7.56
C PRO A 318 35.18 -12.61 -7.11
N LEU A 319 35.94 -12.45 -6.02
CA LEU A 319 36.17 -11.14 -5.38
C LEU A 319 36.77 -10.05 -6.30
N GLU A 320 37.59 -10.44 -7.28
CA GLU A 320 38.23 -9.51 -8.22
C GLU A 320 37.23 -8.89 -9.22
N GLU A 321 36.06 -9.50 -9.40
CA GLU A 321 35.00 -9.04 -10.31
C GLU A 321 34.06 -8.02 -9.63
N ILE A 322 34.13 -7.89 -8.29
CA ILE A 322 33.25 -7.01 -7.52
C ILE A 322 33.67 -5.55 -7.69
N ASN A 323 32.90 -4.81 -8.48
CA ASN A 323 33.06 -3.36 -8.61
C ASN A 323 32.32 -2.62 -7.48
N TRP A 324 33.06 -2.25 -6.44
CA TRP A 324 32.54 -1.47 -5.31
C TRP A 324 32.23 0.01 -5.62
N GLY A 325 32.49 0.49 -6.84
CA GLY A 325 32.28 1.89 -7.21
C GLY A 325 30.83 2.36 -7.05
N ASN A 326 29.86 1.46 -7.29
CA ASN A 326 28.43 1.74 -7.15
C ASN A 326 27.87 1.28 -5.80
N TYR A 327 28.72 0.79 -4.89
CA TYR A 327 28.29 0.25 -3.61
C TYR A 327 27.87 1.35 -2.65
N ARG A 328 26.76 1.12 -1.95
CA ARG A 328 26.26 2.03 -0.92
C ARG A 328 26.79 1.63 0.45
N PHE A 329 27.72 2.43 0.95
CA PHE A 329 28.30 2.27 2.28
C PHE A 329 27.29 2.73 3.33
N LEU A 330 26.97 1.87 4.30
CA LEU A 330 25.91 2.09 5.28
C LEU A 330 26.41 2.45 6.69
N SER A 331 27.70 2.28 6.96
CA SER A 331 28.26 2.51 8.29
C SER A 331 29.65 3.14 8.29
N ILE A 332 30.01 3.76 9.42
CA ILE A 332 31.36 4.27 9.66
C ILE A 332 32.40 3.15 9.59
N ALA A 333 32.07 1.95 10.08
CA ALA A 333 32.97 0.80 10.07
C ALA A 333 33.37 0.37 8.64
N GLU A 334 32.42 0.41 7.70
CA GLU A 334 32.75 0.15 6.29
C GLU A 334 33.66 1.24 5.73
N LEU A 335 33.33 2.52 6.00
CA LEU A 335 34.11 3.67 5.53
C LEU A 335 35.55 3.70 6.04
N GLU A 336 35.79 3.25 7.29
CA GLU A 336 37.14 3.16 7.87
C GLU A 336 38.06 2.16 7.14
N THR A 337 37.47 1.14 6.52
CA THR A 337 38.21 0.10 5.77
C THR A 337 38.24 0.36 4.26
N ALA A 338 37.41 1.29 3.77
CA ALA A 338 37.30 1.57 2.35
C ALA A 338 38.37 2.56 1.88
N PRO A 339 39.06 2.31 0.75
CA PRO A 339 39.84 3.34 0.08
C PRO A 339 38.94 4.53 -0.29
N ALA A 340 39.30 5.75 0.12
CA ALA A 340 38.51 6.95 -0.17
C ALA A 340 38.25 7.15 -1.69
N SER A 341 39.11 6.61 -2.55
CA SER A 341 38.97 6.66 -4.00
C SER A 341 37.85 5.80 -4.58
N ILE A 342 37.27 4.85 -3.83
CA ILE A 342 36.15 4.01 -4.31
C ILE A 342 34.79 4.45 -3.74
N VAL A 343 34.78 5.21 -2.65
CA VAL A 343 33.54 5.62 -1.99
C VAL A 343 32.85 6.69 -2.84
N ARG A 344 31.68 6.35 -3.40
CA ARG A 344 30.80 7.27 -4.16
C ARG A 344 29.46 7.48 -3.47
N HIS A 345 28.94 6.44 -2.81
CA HIS A 345 27.60 6.43 -2.25
C HIS A 345 27.62 6.09 -0.76
N VAL A 346 27.14 7.01 0.09
CA VAL A 346 27.10 6.84 1.54
C VAL A 346 25.70 7.10 2.05
N GLN A 347 25.17 6.18 2.87
CA GLN A 347 23.90 6.33 3.56
C GLN A 347 24.09 5.99 5.05
N LEU A 348 24.11 7.00 5.90
CA LEU A 348 24.27 6.81 7.33
C LEU A 348 22.94 7.07 8.03
N THR A 349 22.44 6.06 8.74
CA THR A 349 21.29 6.15 9.63
C THR A 349 21.78 6.23 11.07
N ASP A 350 21.32 7.23 11.80
CA ASP A 350 21.68 7.51 13.19
C ASP A 350 23.19 7.59 13.46
N PRO A 351 24.00 8.21 12.58
CA PRO A 351 25.44 8.29 12.82
C PRO A 351 25.75 9.15 14.04
N TYR A 352 26.79 8.77 14.78
CA TYR A 352 27.26 9.61 15.88
C TYR A 352 27.86 10.93 15.32
N PRO A 353 27.24 12.11 15.57
CA PRO A 353 27.58 13.34 14.84
C PRO A 353 29.03 13.79 14.99
N ALA A 354 29.66 13.48 16.13
CA ALA A 354 31.03 13.87 16.42
C ALA A 354 32.08 13.23 15.48
N LEU A 355 31.77 12.08 14.88
CA LEU A 355 32.70 11.39 13.97
C LEU A 355 32.57 11.85 12.51
N LEU A 356 31.40 12.41 12.14
CA LEU A 356 31.08 12.69 10.74
C LEU A 356 32.09 13.63 10.07
N HIS A 357 32.58 14.65 10.77
CA HIS A 357 33.52 15.59 10.15
C HIS A 357 34.82 14.91 9.71
N GLU A 358 35.41 14.09 10.57
CA GLU A 358 36.69 13.42 10.30
C GLU A 358 36.51 12.28 9.30
N THR A 359 35.45 11.46 9.46
CA THR A 359 35.16 10.34 8.56
C THR A 359 34.87 10.80 7.14
N LEU A 360 34.18 11.92 6.97
CA LEU A 360 33.78 12.42 5.65
C LEU A 360 34.91 13.22 4.96
N ALA A 361 35.80 13.87 5.71
CA ALA A 361 36.88 14.71 5.15
C ALA A 361 37.68 14.13 3.97
N PRO A 362 38.09 12.84 3.95
CA PRO A 362 38.86 12.27 2.84
C PRO A 362 38.03 11.91 1.59
N LEU A 363 36.69 11.83 1.68
CA LEU A 363 35.81 11.23 0.67
C LEU A 363 35.44 12.20 -0.47
N LYS A 364 36.44 12.65 -1.23
CA LYS A 364 36.27 13.75 -2.22
C LYS A 364 35.48 13.39 -3.48
N GLU A 365 35.39 12.10 -3.78
CA GLU A 365 34.71 11.58 -4.97
C GLU A 365 33.21 11.31 -4.71
N MET A 366 32.65 11.77 -3.59
CA MET A 366 31.26 11.55 -3.21
C MET A 366 30.29 12.00 -4.30
N GLU A 367 29.38 11.11 -4.69
CA GLU A 367 28.27 11.37 -5.62
C GLU A 367 26.93 11.40 -4.91
N THR A 368 26.73 10.56 -3.89
CA THR A 368 25.49 10.57 -3.10
C THR A 368 25.80 10.49 -1.60
N LEU A 369 25.27 11.43 -0.83
CA LEU A 369 25.37 11.45 0.62
C LEU A 369 23.98 11.50 1.23
N HIS A 370 23.64 10.50 2.03
CA HIS A 370 22.44 10.45 2.85
C HIS A 370 22.84 10.39 4.33
N ILE A 371 22.29 11.30 5.11
CA ILE A 371 22.39 11.30 6.57
C ILE A 371 20.97 11.41 7.11
N SER A 372 20.53 10.43 7.88
CA SER A 372 19.22 10.45 8.53
C SER A 372 19.30 10.16 10.01
N PHE A 373 18.41 10.77 10.77
CA PHE A 373 18.17 10.42 12.17
C PHE A 373 16.74 9.94 12.36
N SER A 374 16.57 8.81 13.03
CA SER A 374 15.30 8.23 13.43
C SER A 374 14.66 9.09 14.53
N ALA A 375 13.33 9.07 14.61
CA ALA A 375 12.57 10.00 15.44
C ALA A 375 12.85 9.91 16.95
N ASP A 376 13.33 8.75 17.41
CA ASP A 376 13.62 8.35 18.78
C ASP A 376 15.08 8.62 19.20
N LYS A 377 15.97 9.01 18.29
CA LYS A 377 17.40 9.10 18.59
C LYS A 377 17.83 10.45 19.14
N ASP A 378 18.33 10.43 20.38
CA ASP A 378 18.97 11.57 21.05
C ASP A 378 20.15 12.14 20.25
N SER A 379 20.85 11.31 19.46
CA SER A 379 22.00 11.74 18.66
C SER A 379 21.65 12.81 17.63
N ALA A 380 20.39 12.90 17.19
CA ALA A 380 19.92 13.97 16.31
C ALA A 380 20.11 15.36 16.94
N ALA A 381 20.02 15.47 18.27
CA ALA A 381 20.19 16.73 19.00
C ALA A 381 21.64 17.23 18.96
N ASP A 382 22.61 16.33 18.74
CA ASP A 382 24.03 16.64 18.64
C ASP A 382 24.46 17.00 17.21
N PHE A 383 23.63 16.74 16.20
CA PHE A 383 23.87 17.15 14.82
C PHE A 383 23.53 18.63 14.63
N LYS A 384 24.45 19.52 15.03
CA LYS A 384 24.23 20.98 15.05
C LYS A 384 24.57 21.71 13.75
N GLU A 385 25.37 21.09 12.88
CA GLU A 385 25.70 21.66 11.58
C GLU A 385 25.93 20.56 10.54
N VAL A 386 25.60 20.84 9.28
CA VAL A 386 25.98 19.97 8.16
C VAL A 386 27.51 19.94 8.05
N PRO A 387 28.17 18.76 7.99
CA PRO A 387 29.63 18.66 7.98
C PRO A 387 30.28 19.50 6.88
N LYS A 388 31.20 20.39 7.27
CA LYS A 388 31.90 21.32 6.35
C LYS A 388 32.63 20.64 5.19
N PRO A 389 33.18 19.42 5.29
CA PRO A 389 33.78 18.74 4.14
C PRO A 389 32.85 18.59 2.94
N VAL A 390 31.53 18.50 3.15
CA VAL A 390 30.52 18.35 2.09
C VAL A 390 30.60 19.47 1.05
N LYS A 391 30.97 20.69 1.45
CA LYS A 391 31.24 21.83 0.55
C LYS A 391 32.24 21.52 -0.59
N HIS A 392 33.14 20.55 -0.36
CA HIS A 392 34.22 20.23 -1.26
C HIS A 392 33.91 19.06 -2.20
N TYR A 393 32.75 18.42 -2.08
CA TYR A 393 32.33 17.32 -2.95
C TYR A 393 31.85 17.86 -4.30
N LYS A 394 32.78 17.96 -5.25
CA LYS A 394 32.50 18.56 -6.56
C LYS A 394 31.65 17.69 -7.47
N SER A 395 31.60 16.39 -7.20
CA SER A 395 30.81 15.40 -7.93
C SER A 395 29.49 15.05 -7.24
N LEU A 396 29.11 15.75 -6.15
CA LEU A 396 27.91 15.39 -5.39
C LEU A 396 26.64 15.69 -6.20
N ARG A 397 25.93 14.63 -6.57
CA ARG A 397 24.68 14.65 -7.35
C ARG A 397 23.44 14.52 -6.48
N LYS A 398 23.52 13.81 -5.34
CA LYS A 398 22.39 13.64 -4.42
C LYS A 398 22.81 13.95 -2.98
N LEU A 399 22.06 14.80 -2.30
CA LEU A 399 22.22 15.11 -0.88
C LEU A 399 20.89 14.90 -0.17
N THR A 400 20.88 13.97 0.78
CA THR A 400 19.75 13.69 1.66
C THR A 400 20.12 13.99 3.10
N LEU A 401 19.31 14.82 3.76
CA LEU A 401 19.40 15.15 5.17
C LEU A 401 18.02 14.96 5.79
N SER A 402 17.81 13.90 6.58
CA SER A 402 16.51 13.64 7.21
C SER A 402 16.62 13.61 8.73
N GLY A 403 15.59 14.06 9.44
CA GLY A 403 15.57 14.02 10.90
C GLY A 403 16.63 14.91 11.60
N ILE A 404 17.26 15.87 10.91
CA ILE A 404 18.32 16.72 11.47
C ILE A 404 17.74 17.87 12.33
N ARG A 405 17.04 17.51 13.41
CA ARG A 405 16.16 18.39 14.21
C ARG A 405 16.86 19.52 14.98
N ALA A 406 18.19 19.49 15.09
CA ALA A 406 18.99 20.54 15.72
C ALA A 406 19.57 21.55 14.71
N VAL A 407 19.24 21.43 13.43
CA VAL A 407 19.58 22.39 12.37
C VAL A 407 18.32 23.13 11.97
N ASP A 408 18.32 24.44 12.13
CA ASP A 408 17.22 25.36 11.89
C ASP A 408 17.33 26.07 10.52
N THR A 409 18.54 26.11 9.93
CA THR A 409 18.75 26.65 8.58
C THR A 409 19.86 25.89 7.86
N LEU A 410 19.64 25.58 6.57
CA LEU A 410 20.67 24.98 5.72
C LEU A 410 21.78 25.99 5.37
N PRO A 411 23.05 25.55 5.35
CA PRO A 411 24.15 26.46 5.05
C PRO A 411 24.13 26.93 3.59
N GLN A 412 24.44 28.22 3.38
CA GLN A 412 24.45 28.86 2.06
C GLN A 412 25.35 28.16 1.03
N TRP A 413 26.45 27.53 1.47
CA TRP A 413 27.41 26.88 0.57
C TRP A 413 26.84 25.64 -0.13
N ILE A 414 25.66 25.13 0.24
CA ILE A 414 24.97 24.10 -0.55
C ILE A 414 24.71 24.62 -1.99
N GLY A 415 24.49 25.93 -2.16
CA GLY A 415 24.39 26.57 -3.48
C GLY A 415 25.69 26.56 -4.32
N ASP A 416 26.81 26.08 -3.76
CA ASP A 416 28.09 25.91 -4.47
C ASP A 416 28.28 24.50 -5.05
N LEU A 417 27.37 23.56 -4.76
CA LEU A 417 27.41 22.16 -5.24
C LEU A 417 26.85 22.06 -6.66
N LYS A 418 27.63 22.51 -7.65
CA LYS A 418 27.16 22.72 -9.04
C LYS A 418 26.69 21.45 -9.77
N GLU A 419 27.08 20.28 -9.28
CA GLU A 419 26.65 18.98 -9.82
C GLU A 419 25.42 18.39 -9.11
N LEU A 420 24.88 19.08 -8.10
CA LEU A 420 23.75 18.58 -7.32
C LEU A 420 22.48 18.56 -8.18
N GLU A 421 21.91 17.37 -8.32
CA GLU A 421 20.69 17.09 -9.08
C GLU A 421 19.49 16.85 -8.15
N HIS A 422 19.73 16.27 -6.97
CA HIS A 422 18.70 15.93 -5.99
C HIS A 422 19.08 16.49 -4.62
N LEU A 423 18.17 17.26 -4.02
CA LEU A 423 18.26 17.69 -2.63
C LEU A 423 17.02 17.21 -1.90
N TYR A 424 17.22 16.36 -0.88
CA TYR A 424 16.16 15.89 -0.01
C TYR A 424 16.43 16.36 1.41
N VAL A 425 15.50 17.13 1.98
CA VAL A 425 15.55 17.57 3.37
C VAL A 425 14.17 17.43 3.97
N SER A 426 13.95 16.45 4.85
CA SER A 426 12.66 16.22 5.48
C SER A 426 12.79 16.00 6.99
N GLU A 427 11.68 16.18 7.71
CA GLU A 427 11.58 15.88 9.15
C GLU A 427 12.62 16.61 10.03
N SER A 428 13.10 17.76 9.55
CA SER A 428 14.33 18.40 10.04
C SER A 428 14.11 19.75 10.71
N ARG A 429 12.85 20.16 10.95
CA ARG A 429 12.48 21.44 11.58
C ARG A 429 13.07 22.70 10.90
N ILE A 430 13.51 22.59 9.65
CA ILE A 430 14.16 23.70 8.93
C ILE A 430 13.17 24.86 8.79
N GLU A 431 13.54 26.05 9.26
CA GLU A 431 12.70 27.25 9.20
C GLU A 431 12.96 28.07 7.93
N GLY A 432 14.16 27.98 7.37
CA GLY A 432 14.58 28.76 6.21
C GLY A 432 15.51 28.00 5.26
N ILE A 433 15.39 28.31 3.97
CA ILE A 433 16.24 27.81 2.89
C ILE A 433 16.84 28.97 2.09
N HIS A 434 18.15 28.89 1.80
CA HIS A 434 18.81 29.96 1.07
C HIS A 434 18.42 29.95 -0.42
N PRO A 435 18.10 31.11 -1.04
CA PRO A 435 17.64 31.18 -2.44
C PRO A 435 18.59 30.58 -3.48
N TYR A 436 19.90 30.52 -3.18
CA TYR A 436 20.92 29.97 -4.07
C TYR A 436 20.79 28.45 -4.33
N ILE A 437 20.07 27.73 -3.48
CA ILE A 437 19.78 26.30 -3.71
C ILE A 437 18.97 26.14 -4.99
N PHE A 438 17.95 26.98 -5.20
CA PHE A 438 17.11 26.95 -6.41
C PHE A 438 17.83 27.44 -7.68
N GLN A 439 19.02 28.03 -7.54
CA GLN A 439 19.85 28.52 -8.65
C GLN A 439 20.95 27.52 -9.05
N LEU A 440 20.96 26.32 -8.47
CA LEU A 440 21.88 25.27 -8.85
C LEU A 440 21.59 24.82 -10.29
N PRO A 441 22.59 24.79 -11.19
CA PRO A 441 22.36 24.66 -12.63
C PRO A 441 21.89 23.26 -13.07
N LYS A 442 21.98 22.27 -12.18
CA LYS A 442 21.61 20.88 -12.42
C LYS A 442 20.55 20.36 -11.46
N LEU A 443 20.08 21.18 -10.50
CA LEU A 443 19.10 20.73 -9.51
C LEU A 443 17.77 20.50 -10.20
N LYS A 444 17.34 19.24 -10.23
CA LYS A 444 16.10 18.78 -10.87
C LYS A 444 15.04 18.46 -9.83
N PHE A 445 15.44 17.83 -8.73
CA PHE A 445 14.52 17.35 -7.71
C PHE A 445 14.86 17.97 -6.35
N CYS A 446 13.91 18.72 -5.78
CA CYS A 446 14.07 19.35 -4.47
C CYS A 446 12.89 18.96 -3.58
N TYR A 447 13.17 18.16 -2.55
CA TYR A 447 12.19 17.68 -1.59
C TYR A 447 12.45 18.34 -0.25
N LEU A 448 11.49 19.13 0.23
CA LEU A 448 11.57 19.95 1.44
C LEU A 448 10.37 19.70 2.37
N SER A 449 9.63 18.61 2.14
CA SER A 449 8.43 18.26 2.91
C SER A 449 8.73 18.02 4.40
N ASN A 450 7.72 18.21 5.27
CA ASN A 450 7.81 17.95 6.71
C ASN A 450 8.89 18.79 7.42
N ASN A 451 8.94 20.10 7.13
CA ASN A 451 9.81 21.07 7.80
C ASN A 451 8.98 22.19 8.45
N GLN A 452 9.60 23.32 8.76
CA GLN A 452 8.93 24.49 9.33
C GLN A 452 9.12 25.74 8.47
N LEU A 453 9.29 25.56 7.16
CA LEU A 453 9.52 26.65 6.22
C LEU A 453 8.33 27.61 6.24
N GLN A 454 8.59 28.87 6.58
CA GLN A 454 7.56 29.93 6.62
C GLN A 454 7.45 30.67 5.30
N SER A 455 8.54 30.68 4.52
CA SER A 455 8.57 31.26 3.17
C SER A 455 9.66 30.58 2.34
N ILE A 456 9.52 30.65 1.02
CA ILE A 456 10.57 30.36 0.07
C ILE A 456 10.81 31.58 -0.81
N SER A 457 12.02 31.72 -1.33
CA SER A 457 12.37 32.76 -2.30
C SER A 457 13.18 32.13 -3.42
N PRO A 458 12.60 31.21 -4.21
CA PRO A 458 13.30 30.65 -5.32
C PRO A 458 13.59 31.78 -6.31
N GLY A 459 14.87 31.91 -6.67
CA GLY A 459 15.23 32.63 -7.90
C GLY A 459 14.62 31.94 -9.11
N GLN A 460 14.88 32.49 -10.30
CA GLN A 460 14.58 31.75 -11.52
C GLN A 460 15.49 30.50 -11.55
N SER A 461 14.87 29.32 -11.60
CA SER A 461 15.54 28.04 -11.80
C SER A 461 15.26 27.57 -13.22
N ASP A 462 16.31 27.26 -13.98
CA ASP A 462 16.19 26.77 -15.36
C ASP A 462 16.28 25.24 -15.46
N SER A 463 16.44 24.54 -14.32
CA SER A 463 16.63 23.07 -14.27
C SER A 463 15.68 22.34 -13.34
N LEU A 464 15.00 23.03 -12.42
CA LEU A 464 14.14 22.37 -11.42
C LEU A 464 12.90 21.79 -12.10
N GLU A 465 12.72 20.48 -11.98
CA GLU A 465 11.62 19.70 -12.57
C GLU A 465 10.56 19.37 -11.51
N THR A 466 11.00 19.06 -10.29
CA THR A 466 10.15 18.66 -9.16
C THR A 466 10.50 19.44 -7.90
N LEU A 467 9.47 19.98 -7.25
CA LEU A 467 9.57 20.63 -5.95
C LEU A 467 8.46 20.11 -5.03
N THR A 468 8.83 19.47 -3.93
CA THR A 468 7.87 19.12 -2.87
C THR A 468 8.19 19.94 -1.62
N ILE A 469 7.18 20.58 -1.04
CA ILE A 469 7.29 21.41 0.16
C ILE A 469 6.07 21.19 1.05
N GLU A 470 5.62 19.94 1.11
CA GLU A 470 4.44 19.58 1.87
C GLU A 470 4.64 19.76 3.37
N ASN A 471 3.56 19.90 4.14
CA ASN A 471 3.60 19.91 5.61
C ASN A 471 4.63 20.89 6.15
N ASN A 472 4.54 22.13 5.69
CA ASN A 472 5.37 23.25 6.13
C ASN A 472 4.45 24.37 6.67
N LYS A 473 5.01 25.56 6.92
CA LYS A 473 4.29 26.72 7.46
C LYS A 473 4.10 27.82 6.42
N LEU A 474 4.07 27.47 5.13
CA LEU A 474 3.96 28.44 4.05
C LEU A 474 2.54 29.04 4.00
N THR A 475 2.45 30.37 4.06
CA THR A 475 1.17 31.09 3.94
C THR A 475 0.92 31.64 2.53
N SER A 476 1.97 31.70 1.70
CA SER A 476 1.92 32.08 0.29
C SER A 476 3.12 31.53 -0.48
N LEU A 477 3.04 31.55 -1.81
CA LEU A 477 4.14 31.22 -2.71
C LEU A 477 4.56 32.46 -3.54
N PRO A 478 5.83 32.54 -3.95
CA PRO A 478 6.31 33.64 -4.78
C PRO A 478 5.95 33.46 -6.27
N ASP A 479 5.66 34.56 -6.95
CA ASP A 479 5.33 34.60 -8.40
C ASP A 479 6.45 34.06 -9.31
N SER A 480 7.68 33.93 -8.82
CA SER A 480 8.77 33.34 -9.59
C SER A 480 8.58 31.84 -9.82
N LEU A 481 7.84 31.16 -8.96
CA LEU A 481 7.60 29.71 -9.04
C LEU A 481 6.80 29.34 -10.30
N THR A 482 5.80 30.15 -10.66
CA THR A 482 4.95 29.95 -11.86
C THR A 482 5.66 30.35 -13.16
N LYS A 483 6.88 30.88 -13.06
CA LYS A 483 7.71 31.30 -14.20
C LYS A 483 8.89 30.36 -14.46
N MET A 484 9.02 29.28 -13.70
CA MET A 484 10.07 28.28 -13.93
C MET A 484 9.74 27.49 -15.20
N PRO A 485 10.61 27.49 -16.22
CA PRO A 485 10.32 26.88 -17.51
C PRO A 485 10.30 25.34 -17.47
N THR A 486 10.91 24.73 -16.45
CA THR A 486 11.07 23.28 -16.33
C THR A 486 10.25 22.65 -15.21
N LEU A 487 9.61 23.45 -14.35
CA LEU A 487 8.90 22.92 -13.18
C LEU A 487 7.61 22.24 -13.63
N LYS A 488 7.58 20.91 -13.52
CA LYS A 488 6.45 20.07 -13.90
C LYS A 488 5.68 19.58 -12.70
N TRP A 489 6.39 19.23 -11.62
CA TRP A 489 5.78 18.67 -10.42
C TRP A 489 5.96 19.62 -9.24
N LEU A 490 4.85 20.04 -8.65
CA LEU A 490 4.84 20.87 -7.46
C LEU A 490 3.87 20.29 -6.44
N SER A 491 4.39 19.80 -5.32
CA SER A 491 3.56 19.41 -4.19
C SER A 491 3.71 20.38 -3.03
N ILE A 492 2.59 20.93 -2.58
CA ILE A 492 2.53 21.98 -1.57
C ILE A 492 1.42 21.70 -0.53
N LYS A 493 0.89 20.48 -0.50
CA LYS A 493 -0.12 20.00 0.47
C LYS A 493 0.30 20.25 1.92
N GLY A 494 -0.65 20.39 2.84
CA GLY A 494 -0.37 20.54 4.27
C GLY A 494 0.25 21.88 4.67
N ASN A 495 0.11 22.92 3.84
CA ASN A 495 0.55 24.29 4.15
C ASN A 495 -0.63 25.24 4.41
N PRO A 496 -0.52 26.20 5.34
CA PRO A 496 -1.60 27.14 5.66
C PRO A 496 -1.76 28.28 4.63
N PHE A 497 -1.88 27.95 3.35
CA PHE A 497 -2.03 28.96 2.29
C PHE A 497 -3.32 29.75 2.43
N THR A 498 -3.19 31.06 2.31
CA THR A 498 -4.32 32.00 2.23
C THR A 498 -4.43 32.65 0.85
N LYS A 499 -3.39 32.51 0.02
CA LYS A 499 -3.29 33.01 -1.35
C LYS A 499 -2.26 32.21 -2.13
N LEU A 500 -2.48 32.10 -3.44
CA LEU A 500 -1.55 31.47 -4.39
C LEU A 500 -1.23 32.45 -5.53
N PRO A 501 -0.02 32.41 -6.10
CA PRO A 501 0.35 33.25 -7.23
C PRO A 501 -0.42 32.83 -8.49
N PRO A 502 -0.69 33.76 -9.42
CA PRO A 502 -1.38 33.45 -10.67
C PRO A 502 -0.52 32.54 -11.56
N GLY A 503 -1.18 31.64 -12.31
CA GLY A 503 -0.54 30.71 -13.23
C GLY A 503 -0.01 29.43 -12.57
N LEU A 504 -0.27 29.25 -11.27
CA LEU A 504 0.06 28.01 -10.56
C LEU A 504 -0.74 26.81 -11.11
N GLU A 505 -1.95 27.08 -11.59
CA GLU A 505 -2.82 26.13 -12.27
C GLU A 505 -2.28 25.62 -13.61
N ASN A 506 -1.19 26.18 -14.12
CA ASN A 506 -0.50 25.72 -15.33
C ASN A 506 0.66 24.77 -15.05
N ILE A 507 0.99 24.49 -13.78
CA ILE A 507 1.95 23.45 -13.43
C ILE A 507 1.30 22.09 -13.73
N GLU A 508 1.99 21.27 -14.53
CA GLU A 508 1.50 19.99 -15.06
C GLU A 508 0.96 19.06 -13.97
N HIS A 509 1.71 18.91 -12.88
CA HIS A 509 1.34 18.12 -11.72
C HIS A 509 1.39 18.99 -10.47
N LEU A 510 0.27 19.64 -10.14
CA LEU A 510 0.09 20.41 -8.91
C LEU A 510 -0.64 19.57 -7.86
N ASP A 511 0.05 19.19 -6.79
CA ASP A 511 -0.55 18.60 -5.60
C ASP A 511 -0.81 19.68 -4.52
N LEU A 512 -2.09 19.84 -4.22
CA LEU A 512 -2.68 20.81 -3.31
C LEU A 512 -4.07 20.26 -2.92
N GLU A 513 -4.48 20.48 -1.67
CA GLU A 513 -5.80 20.06 -1.20
C GLU A 513 -6.92 20.60 -2.10
N LEU A 514 -7.89 19.74 -2.44
CA LEU A 514 -8.96 20.08 -3.38
C LEU A 514 -9.73 21.33 -2.93
N GLU A 515 -9.99 21.49 -1.64
CA GLU A 515 -10.69 22.65 -1.10
C GLU A 515 -9.93 23.95 -1.39
N LYS A 516 -8.59 23.91 -1.34
CA LYS A 516 -7.74 25.06 -1.66
C LYS A 516 -7.65 25.28 -3.16
N LYS A 517 -7.60 24.22 -3.98
CA LYS A 517 -7.70 24.34 -5.44
C LYS A 517 -8.99 25.08 -5.82
N MET A 518 -10.12 24.68 -5.25
CA MET A 518 -11.43 25.31 -5.48
C MET A 518 -11.51 26.75 -4.94
N ALA A 519 -10.90 27.03 -3.78
CA ALA A 519 -10.99 28.36 -3.15
C ALA A 519 -9.99 29.39 -3.70
N LEU A 520 -8.84 28.95 -4.22
CA LEU A 520 -7.70 29.83 -4.52
C LEU A 520 -7.30 29.88 -6.01
N LEU A 521 -7.80 28.97 -6.86
CA LEU A 521 -7.45 28.88 -8.29
C LEU A 521 -8.69 28.99 -9.20
N ASP A 522 -8.49 29.25 -10.51
CA ASP A 522 -9.53 29.01 -11.52
C ASP A 522 -9.71 27.50 -11.72
N TYR A 523 -10.52 26.93 -10.84
CA TYR A 523 -10.90 25.53 -10.84
C TYR A 523 -12.26 25.28 -11.50
N SER A 524 -12.74 26.24 -12.30
CA SER A 524 -14.02 26.13 -13.00
C SER A 524 -13.91 25.20 -14.21
N TYR A 525 -14.88 24.28 -14.33
CA TYR A 525 -15.01 23.45 -15.51
C TYR A 525 -15.65 24.23 -16.66
N LYS A 526 -15.07 24.15 -17.87
CA LYS A 526 -15.47 24.98 -19.03
C LYS A 526 -16.36 24.24 -20.03
N GLY A 527 -16.78 23.01 -19.72
CA GLY A 527 -17.47 22.13 -20.68
C GLY A 527 -16.47 21.47 -21.63
N ALA A 528 -16.82 20.31 -22.16
CA ALA A 528 -15.98 19.58 -23.14
C ALA A 528 -15.69 20.42 -24.41
N ASP A 529 -16.67 21.24 -24.81
CA ASP A 529 -16.61 22.16 -25.96
C ASP A 529 -15.98 23.53 -25.65
N ASP A 530 -15.51 23.74 -24.42
CA ASP A 530 -14.99 25.00 -23.87
C ASP A 530 -15.96 26.20 -23.98
N LYS A 531 -17.27 25.96 -24.12
CA LYS A 531 -18.32 27.00 -24.24
C LYS A 531 -19.12 27.20 -22.95
N GLY A 532 -18.64 26.67 -21.82
CA GLY A 532 -19.27 26.73 -20.51
C GLY A 532 -20.24 25.57 -20.25
N THR A 533 -20.73 25.44 -19.02
CA THR A 533 -21.67 24.38 -18.62
C THR A 533 -23.13 24.75 -18.90
N VAL A 534 -24.01 23.75 -18.99
CA VAL A 534 -25.47 23.90 -19.04
C VAL A 534 -26.11 23.48 -17.71
N PRO A 535 -27.33 23.95 -17.39
CA PRO A 535 -28.03 23.53 -16.19
C PRO A 535 -28.23 22.00 -16.13
N ILE A 536 -27.93 21.42 -14.97
CA ILE A 536 -28.04 19.98 -14.71
C ILE A 536 -29.26 19.74 -13.81
N ASP A 537 -30.07 18.74 -14.15
CA ASP A 537 -31.10 18.22 -13.25
C ASP A 537 -30.48 17.13 -12.37
N HIS A 538 -30.03 17.50 -11.18
CA HIS A 538 -29.42 16.57 -10.22
C HIS A 538 -30.40 15.52 -9.69
N THR A 539 -31.72 15.68 -9.89
CA THR A 539 -32.71 14.70 -9.43
C THR A 539 -32.69 13.41 -10.26
N LEU A 540 -32.05 13.42 -11.43
CA LEU A 540 -32.00 12.28 -12.34
C LEU A 540 -31.09 11.14 -11.83
N PHE A 541 -30.11 11.40 -10.98
CA PHE A 541 -29.04 10.46 -10.64
C PHE A 541 -29.26 9.68 -9.32
N PRO A 542 -29.82 10.28 -8.25
CA PRO A 542 -30.06 9.57 -6.99
C PRO A 542 -31.26 8.62 -7.05
N ALA A 543 -31.16 7.48 -6.35
CA ALA A 543 -32.23 6.49 -6.23
C ALA A 543 -33.44 7.00 -5.43
N LYS A 544 -33.25 7.96 -4.51
CA LYS A 544 -34.33 8.52 -3.69
C LYS A 544 -35.45 9.20 -4.48
N TYR A 545 -35.17 9.64 -5.72
CA TYR A 545 -36.16 10.22 -6.62
C TYR A 545 -36.88 9.19 -7.50
N ASP A 546 -36.48 7.91 -7.42
CA ASP A 546 -37.16 6.79 -8.05
C ASP A 546 -37.99 6.03 -7.01
N ASP A 547 -39.32 6.08 -7.12
CA ASP A 547 -40.22 5.50 -6.12
C ASP A 547 -40.03 4.00 -5.89
N LYS A 548 -39.59 3.25 -6.91
CA LYS A 548 -39.35 1.81 -6.79
C LYS A 548 -38.04 1.58 -6.03
N LEU A 549 -36.96 2.22 -6.45
CA LEU A 549 -35.65 2.05 -5.83
C LEU A 549 -35.64 2.58 -4.39
N ARG A 550 -36.22 3.75 -4.13
CA ARG A 550 -36.33 4.31 -2.78
C ARG A 550 -36.97 3.32 -1.81
N LYS A 551 -38.09 2.71 -2.20
CA LYS A 551 -38.76 1.70 -1.37
C LYS A 551 -37.91 0.44 -1.17
N GLN A 552 -37.18 0.01 -2.19
CA GLN A 552 -36.26 -1.13 -2.08
C GLN A 552 -35.13 -0.82 -1.09
N VAL A 553 -34.55 0.38 -1.16
CA VAL A 553 -33.53 0.85 -0.20
C VAL A 553 -34.09 0.89 1.22
N GLU A 554 -35.23 1.54 1.44
CA GLU A 554 -35.88 1.60 2.76
C GLU A 554 -36.19 0.19 3.32
N GLN A 555 -36.66 -0.74 2.48
CA GLN A 555 -36.93 -2.12 2.88
C GLN A 555 -35.66 -2.92 3.19
N ALA A 556 -34.59 -2.73 2.41
CA ALA A 556 -33.33 -3.41 2.63
C ALA A 556 -32.66 -2.92 3.93
N ILE A 557 -32.69 -1.60 4.19
CA ILE A 557 -32.23 -1.01 5.46
C ILE A 557 -33.06 -1.54 6.63
N ALA A 558 -34.39 -1.67 6.46
CA ALA A 558 -35.28 -2.29 7.45
C ALA A 558 -34.88 -3.73 7.78
N ALA A 559 -34.60 -4.53 6.76
CA ALA A 559 -34.27 -5.95 6.89
C ALA A 559 -32.90 -6.19 7.56
N GLN A 560 -31.93 -5.31 7.34
CA GLN A 560 -30.58 -5.40 7.96
C GLN A 560 -30.48 -4.65 9.30
N GLU A 561 -31.60 -4.16 9.85
CA GLU A 561 -31.64 -3.41 11.12
C GLU A 561 -30.83 -2.09 11.11
N LEU A 562 -30.56 -1.51 9.93
CA LEU A 562 -29.71 -0.32 9.73
C LEU A 562 -30.45 1.03 9.83
N GLN A 563 -31.57 1.07 10.58
CA GLN A 563 -32.44 2.24 10.73
C GLN A 563 -31.73 3.52 11.22
N PRO A 564 -30.74 3.46 12.12
CA PRO A 564 -29.98 4.65 12.52
C PRO A 564 -29.31 5.38 11.35
N TYR A 565 -29.01 4.68 10.25
CA TYR A 565 -28.27 5.17 9.10
C TYR A 565 -29.17 5.51 7.90
N GLN A 566 -30.49 5.40 8.06
CA GLN A 566 -31.44 5.45 6.94
C GLN A 566 -31.33 6.72 6.10
N GLN A 567 -31.14 7.88 6.75
CA GLN A 567 -31.05 9.16 6.05
C GLN A 567 -29.82 9.20 5.14
N GLY A 568 -28.64 8.94 5.68
CA GLY A 568 -27.39 8.91 4.90
C GLY A 568 -27.41 7.85 3.80
N LEU A 569 -27.86 6.63 4.08
CA LEU A 569 -27.96 5.56 3.08
C LEU A 569 -28.91 5.91 1.93
N THR A 570 -30.04 6.56 2.23
CA THR A 570 -31.01 6.99 1.21
C THR A 570 -30.46 8.13 0.35
N GLU A 571 -29.68 9.03 0.94
CA GLU A 571 -29.02 10.14 0.26
C GLU A 571 -27.87 9.67 -0.66
N LEU A 572 -27.12 8.66 -0.23
CA LEU A 572 -26.02 8.08 -1.02
C LEU A 572 -26.49 7.16 -2.16
N ALA A 573 -27.65 6.50 -2.04
CA ALA A 573 -28.08 5.51 -3.01
C ALA A 573 -28.21 6.11 -4.43
N ARG A 574 -27.48 5.55 -5.41
CA ARG A 574 -27.50 5.97 -6.82
C ARG A 574 -28.48 5.15 -7.65
N LYS A 575 -29.19 5.79 -8.58
CA LYS A 575 -30.04 5.12 -9.60
C LYS A 575 -29.12 4.56 -10.69
N ALA A 576 -28.74 3.30 -10.55
CA ALA A 576 -27.75 2.66 -11.40
C ALA A 576 -28.39 1.68 -12.40
N VAL A 577 -27.68 1.41 -13.49
CA VAL A 577 -28.00 0.33 -14.44
C VAL A 577 -26.93 -0.73 -14.29
N ALA A 578 -27.31 -1.94 -13.90
CA ALA A 578 -26.43 -3.10 -13.81
C ALA A 578 -26.40 -3.86 -15.14
N PHE A 579 -25.26 -4.45 -15.45
CA PHE A 579 -25.06 -5.36 -16.57
C PHE A 579 -24.43 -6.67 -16.10
N ALA A 580 -24.89 -7.76 -16.70
CA ALA A 580 -24.22 -9.05 -16.64
C ALA A 580 -24.01 -9.58 -18.06
N THR A 581 -22.82 -10.11 -18.29
CA THR A 581 -22.47 -10.84 -19.51
C THR A 581 -23.19 -12.18 -19.52
N THR A 582 -23.55 -12.64 -20.72
CA THR A 582 -24.40 -13.82 -20.89
C THR A 582 -23.75 -14.88 -21.79
N LYS A 583 -23.99 -14.81 -23.08
CA LYS A 583 -23.39 -15.68 -24.08
C LYS A 583 -22.54 -14.87 -25.03
N GLU A 584 -21.59 -15.56 -25.64
CA GLU A 584 -20.74 -14.99 -26.67
C GLU A 584 -21.58 -14.34 -27.79
N ASP A 585 -21.16 -13.15 -28.22
CA ASP A 585 -21.78 -12.43 -29.33
C ASP A 585 -21.08 -12.77 -30.64
N THR A 586 -21.79 -13.49 -31.50
CA THR A 586 -21.29 -13.92 -32.81
C THR A 586 -21.30 -12.83 -33.88
N TYR A 587 -21.49 -11.56 -33.50
CA TYR A 587 -21.65 -10.40 -34.39
C TYR A 587 -22.81 -10.52 -35.39
N SER A 588 -23.80 -11.35 -35.06
CA SER A 588 -24.97 -11.60 -35.94
C SER A 588 -25.97 -10.43 -35.96
N GLY A 589 -25.95 -9.57 -34.95
CA GLY A 589 -26.73 -8.33 -34.87
C GLY A 589 -25.83 -7.11 -34.83
N LYS A 590 -26.31 -5.99 -35.38
CA LYS A 590 -25.63 -4.70 -35.32
C LYS A 590 -26.23 -3.83 -34.22
N GLY A 591 -25.38 -3.16 -33.47
CA GLY A 591 -25.75 -2.12 -32.53
C GLY A 591 -26.43 -2.62 -31.26
N ASN A 592 -26.30 -3.90 -30.92
CA ASN A 592 -26.68 -4.41 -29.60
C ASN A 592 -25.62 -4.07 -28.57
N SER A 593 -26.00 -3.98 -27.30
CA SER A 593 -25.03 -3.85 -26.21
C SER A 593 -24.13 -5.10 -26.13
N ARG A 594 -22.82 -4.91 -25.94
CA ARG A 594 -21.83 -5.97 -25.68
C ARG A 594 -20.61 -5.45 -24.92
N PHE A 595 -19.93 -6.36 -24.25
CA PHE A 595 -18.60 -6.15 -23.64
C PHE A 595 -17.59 -7.09 -24.30
N GLY A 596 -16.37 -6.61 -24.51
CA GLY A 596 -15.32 -7.31 -25.25
C GLY A 596 -15.58 -7.39 -26.76
N GLY A 597 -14.58 -7.89 -27.48
CA GLY A 597 -14.61 -8.04 -28.94
C GLY A 597 -14.30 -6.76 -29.70
N LEU A 598 -15.05 -6.54 -30.79
CA LEU A 598 -14.98 -5.35 -31.62
C LEU A 598 -16.34 -4.61 -31.67
N PRO A 599 -16.32 -3.28 -31.87
CA PRO A 599 -17.51 -2.44 -32.00
C PRO A 599 -18.21 -2.60 -33.34
N ASP A 600 -19.52 -2.35 -33.39
CA ASP A 600 -20.22 -2.06 -34.65
C ASP A 600 -20.04 -0.56 -34.97
N LEU A 601 -18.99 -0.19 -35.70
CA LEU A 601 -18.61 1.21 -35.92
C LEU A 601 -19.57 1.97 -36.85
N PRO A 602 -19.84 3.26 -36.60
CA PRO A 602 -20.54 4.09 -37.56
C PRO A 602 -19.77 4.25 -38.87
N ALA A 603 -20.49 4.25 -40.00
CA ALA A 603 -19.87 4.37 -41.31
C ALA A 603 -19.00 5.63 -41.43
N GLY A 604 -17.72 5.45 -41.76
CA GLY A 604 -16.76 6.54 -41.94
C GLY A 604 -16.15 7.10 -40.64
N VAL A 605 -16.48 6.53 -39.48
CA VAL A 605 -15.79 6.80 -38.22
C VAL A 605 -14.60 5.84 -38.10
N PRO A 606 -13.35 6.35 -38.05
CA PRO A 606 -12.19 5.48 -37.91
C PRO A 606 -12.18 4.78 -36.55
N TYR A 607 -11.54 3.62 -36.49
CA TYR A 607 -11.27 2.93 -35.23
C TYR A 607 -10.31 3.80 -34.38
N PRO A 608 -10.61 4.10 -33.11
CA PRO A 608 -9.75 4.91 -32.26
C PRO A 608 -8.32 4.36 -32.18
N SER A 609 -7.34 5.26 -32.29
CA SER A 609 -5.92 4.90 -32.33
C SER A 609 -5.05 6.03 -31.78
N PHE A 610 -3.84 5.65 -31.37
CA PHE A 610 -2.83 6.53 -30.81
C PHE A 610 -1.44 6.13 -31.32
N LYS A 611 -0.41 6.87 -30.92
CA LYS A 611 0.98 6.55 -31.23
C LYS A 611 1.68 6.00 -30.01
N ASP A 612 2.25 4.81 -30.12
CA ASP A 612 3.07 4.23 -29.07
C ASP A 612 4.38 5.02 -28.87
N TYR A 613 5.16 4.66 -27.84
CA TYR A 613 6.46 5.28 -27.53
C TYR A 613 7.50 5.16 -28.65
N GLN A 614 7.30 4.24 -29.62
CA GLN A 614 8.15 4.07 -30.79
C GLN A 614 7.62 4.88 -32.00
N GLY A 615 6.45 5.50 -31.87
CA GLY A 615 5.78 6.30 -32.89
C GLY A 615 4.92 5.51 -33.87
N ASN A 616 4.66 4.21 -33.62
CA ASN A 616 3.77 3.38 -34.43
C ASN A 616 2.30 3.68 -34.11
N GLU A 617 1.45 3.66 -35.13
CA GLU A 617 0.01 3.80 -34.95
C GLU A 617 -0.59 2.49 -34.44
N LYS A 618 -1.31 2.55 -33.33
CA LYS A 618 -1.90 1.41 -32.64
C LYS A 618 -3.35 1.67 -32.28
N GLY A 619 -4.18 0.63 -32.39
CA GLY A 619 -5.59 0.69 -32.04
C GLY A 619 -5.79 0.65 -30.53
N MET A 620 -6.70 1.47 -30.02
CA MET A 620 -7.14 1.44 -28.63
C MET A 620 -7.91 0.16 -28.33
N GLN A 621 -7.78 -0.38 -27.12
CA GLN A 621 -8.55 -1.52 -26.65
C GLN A 621 -10.04 -1.18 -26.58
N PHE A 622 -10.89 -1.97 -27.25
CA PHE A 622 -12.35 -1.86 -27.11
C PHE A 622 -12.83 -2.56 -25.85
N ILE A 623 -13.65 -1.85 -25.05
CA ILE A 623 -14.20 -2.34 -23.79
C ILE A 623 -15.68 -2.69 -23.95
N ALA A 624 -16.49 -1.77 -24.45
CA ALA A 624 -17.94 -1.98 -24.54
C ALA A 624 -18.60 -1.10 -25.60
N GLN A 625 -19.74 -1.57 -26.12
CA GLN A 625 -20.74 -0.72 -26.77
C GLN A 625 -22.08 -0.88 -26.03
N ILE A 626 -22.77 0.23 -25.79
CA ILE A 626 -24.02 0.26 -25.04
C ILE A 626 -25.09 0.96 -25.87
N ASN A 627 -26.13 0.23 -26.25
CA ASN A 627 -27.29 0.80 -26.93
C ASN A 627 -28.19 1.51 -25.92
N CYS A 628 -28.25 2.83 -26.03
CA CYS A 628 -29.01 3.68 -25.12
C CYS A 628 -30.53 3.42 -25.20
N THR A 629 -31.03 2.97 -26.35
CA THR A 629 -32.45 2.64 -26.54
C THR A 629 -32.85 1.44 -25.68
N ASP A 630 -31.99 0.43 -25.61
CA ASP A 630 -32.26 -0.82 -24.89
C ASP A 630 -32.37 -0.58 -23.37
N ILE A 631 -31.62 0.37 -22.84
CA ILE A 631 -31.61 0.72 -21.41
C ILE A 631 -32.43 1.97 -21.07
N ALA A 632 -33.10 2.60 -22.04
CA ALA A 632 -33.85 3.84 -21.83
C ALA A 632 -34.98 3.68 -20.78
N HIS A 633 -35.54 2.49 -20.64
CA HIS A 633 -36.60 2.24 -19.65
C HIS A 633 -36.08 2.07 -18.21
N LEU A 634 -34.75 2.01 -18.03
CA LEU A 634 -34.08 1.80 -16.74
C LEU A 634 -33.52 3.09 -16.14
N GLN A 635 -33.38 4.16 -16.91
CA GLN A 635 -32.73 5.40 -16.48
C GLN A 635 -33.21 6.58 -17.32
N ASP A 636 -32.95 7.82 -16.88
CA ASP A 636 -33.41 9.04 -17.56
C ASP A 636 -32.30 10.09 -17.80
N TYR A 637 -31.04 9.76 -17.48
CA TYR A 637 -29.90 10.68 -17.55
C TYR A 637 -29.03 10.51 -18.80
N LEU A 638 -28.94 9.31 -19.38
CA LEU A 638 -28.28 9.08 -20.66
C LEU A 638 -29.18 9.49 -21.83
N PRO A 639 -28.62 9.68 -23.04
CA PRO A 639 -29.41 9.79 -24.25
C PRO A 639 -30.47 8.67 -24.36
N ARG A 640 -31.61 8.97 -24.96
CA ARG A 640 -32.72 8.01 -25.11
C ARG A 640 -32.54 7.06 -26.29
N THR A 641 -31.64 7.42 -27.21
CA THR A 641 -31.33 6.74 -28.47
C THR A 641 -29.84 6.83 -28.75
N GLY A 642 -29.36 5.99 -29.68
CA GLY A 642 -27.97 5.94 -30.09
C GLY A 642 -27.15 4.90 -29.32
N ILE A 643 -25.85 4.85 -29.62
CA ILE A 643 -24.90 3.90 -29.06
C ILE A 643 -23.70 4.66 -28.49
N LEU A 644 -23.28 4.27 -27.29
CA LEU A 644 -22.02 4.67 -26.68
C LEU A 644 -20.98 3.59 -26.92
N TYR A 645 -19.76 3.96 -27.29
CA TYR A 645 -18.62 3.06 -27.46
C TYR A 645 -17.49 3.51 -26.55
N PHE A 646 -16.85 2.55 -25.88
CA PHE A 646 -15.83 2.80 -24.87
C PHE A 646 -14.52 2.12 -25.28
N PHE A 647 -13.46 2.91 -25.33
CA PHE A 647 -12.10 2.46 -25.64
C PHE A 647 -11.12 3.04 -24.64
N ILE A 648 -10.03 2.32 -24.41
CA ILE A 648 -8.86 2.75 -23.63
C ILE A 648 -7.58 2.51 -24.42
N GLU A 649 -6.52 3.27 -24.20
CA GLU A 649 -5.23 2.99 -24.85
C GLU A 649 -4.71 1.61 -24.43
N ASP A 650 -4.48 1.42 -23.13
CA ASP A 650 -4.24 0.15 -22.47
C ASP A 650 -4.57 0.22 -20.96
N GLN A 651 -4.07 -0.72 -20.15
CA GLN A 651 -4.25 -0.72 -18.68
C GLN A 651 -3.23 0.12 -17.91
N GLU A 652 -2.15 0.57 -18.54
CA GLU A 652 -1.08 1.37 -17.91
C GLU A 652 -1.32 2.87 -18.15
N ASP A 653 -1.68 3.23 -19.39
CA ASP A 653 -2.11 4.55 -19.82
C ASP A 653 -3.63 4.49 -20.10
N THR A 654 -4.44 4.84 -19.09
CA THR A 654 -5.90 4.71 -19.15
C THR A 654 -6.59 5.82 -19.95
N ASP A 655 -5.91 6.42 -20.93
CA ASP A 655 -6.50 7.44 -21.79
C ASP A 655 -7.70 6.86 -22.55
N ALA A 656 -8.84 7.54 -22.47
CA ALA A 656 -10.12 7.02 -22.94
C ALA A 656 -10.64 7.75 -24.17
N SER A 657 -11.25 6.99 -25.07
CA SER A 657 -12.06 7.52 -26.17
C SER A 657 -13.49 7.01 -26.02
N VAL A 658 -14.43 7.94 -25.85
CA VAL A 658 -15.86 7.62 -25.79
C VAL A 658 -16.58 8.24 -26.98
N ILE A 659 -17.20 7.39 -27.80
CA ILE A 659 -17.94 7.82 -28.99
C ILE A 659 -19.43 7.69 -28.73
N TYR A 660 -20.19 8.72 -29.05
CA TYR A 660 -21.65 8.66 -29.10
C TYR A 660 -22.16 8.82 -30.53
N TYR A 661 -22.98 7.87 -30.97
CA TYR A 661 -23.59 7.88 -32.30
C TYR A 661 -25.11 7.74 -32.21
N ASP A 662 -25.85 8.75 -32.68
CA ASP A 662 -27.33 8.79 -32.72
C ASP A 662 -27.87 8.80 -34.15
N GLY A 663 -27.06 8.35 -35.11
CA GLY A 663 -27.44 8.31 -36.53
C GLY A 663 -28.23 7.06 -36.93
N ASP A 664 -28.32 6.81 -38.23
CA ASP A 664 -29.00 5.62 -38.75
C ASP A 664 -28.19 4.36 -38.42
N LEU A 665 -28.68 3.57 -37.47
CA LEU A 665 -28.01 2.33 -37.01
C LEU A 665 -27.94 1.25 -38.09
N SER A 666 -28.76 1.34 -39.16
CA SER A 666 -28.65 0.40 -40.29
C SER A 666 -27.36 0.58 -41.10
N THR A 667 -26.72 1.74 -40.98
CA THR A 667 -25.47 2.09 -41.67
C THR A 667 -24.21 1.64 -40.92
N LEU A 668 -24.34 1.10 -39.70
CA LEU A 668 -23.18 0.61 -38.93
C LEU A 668 -22.42 -0.45 -39.74
N GLU A 669 -21.10 -0.35 -39.74
CA GLU A 669 -20.21 -1.44 -40.15
C GLU A 669 -20.18 -2.49 -39.03
N SER A 670 -20.34 -3.77 -39.37
CA SER A 670 -20.37 -4.81 -38.33
C SER A 670 -18.96 -5.07 -37.80
N ALA A 671 -18.85 -5.30 -36.51
CA ALA A 671 -17.61 -5.74 -35.85
C ALA A 671 -16.91 -6.89 -36.59
N GLY A 672 -17.65 -7.91 -37.03
CA GLY A 672 -17.08 -9.06 -37.76
C GLY A 672 -16.62 -8.75 -39.18
N GLN A 673 -16.81 -7.52 -39.67
CA GLN A 673 -16.35 -7.05 -40.98
C GLN A 673 -15.16 -6.10 -40.87
N LEU A 674 -14.84 -5.62 -39.66
CA LEU A 674 -13.70 -4.75 -39.42
C LEU A 674 -12.40 -5.54 -39.62
N ASN A 675 -11.49 -4.98 -40.42
CA ASN A 675 -10.17 -5.56 -40.65
C ASN A 675 -9.17 -5.11 -39.58
N ILE A 676 -9.42 -5.51 -38.32
CA ILE A 676 -8.60 -5.20 -37.15
C ILE A 676 -7.95 -6.48 -36.63
N THR A 677 -6.62 -6.48 -36.52
CA THR A 677 -5.83 -7.65 -36.06
C THR A 677 -5.42 -7.47 -34.61
N GLU A 678 -5.18 -8.58 -33.89
CA GLU A 678 -4.65 -8.53 -32.51
C GLU A 678 -3.34 -7.72 -32.43
N ASP A 679 -2.41 -7.89 -33.38
CA ASP A 679 -1.15 -7.12 -33.46
C ASP A 679 -1.32 -5.60 -33.58
N TYR A 680 -2.51 -5.14 -34.03
CA TYR A 680 -2.81 -3.72 -34.15
C TYR A 680 -3.24 -3.12 -32.81
N ILE A 681 -3.85 -3.91 -31.93
CA ILE A 681 -4.30 -3.47 -30.61
C ILE A 681 -3.08 -3.37 -29.68
N TYR A 682 -3.01 -2.29 -28.90
CA TYR A 682 -1.90 -2.01 -27.99
C TYR A 682 -2.03 -2.71 -26.63
N ASP A 683 -2.54 -3.94 -26.58
CA ASP A 683 -2.72 -4.64 -25.31
C ASP A 683 -2.24 -6.10 -25.45
N GLN A 684 -1.54 -6.60 -24.42
CA GLN A 684 -1.01 -7.97 -24.37
C GLN A 684 -2.11 -9.05 -24.40
N HIS A 685 -3.34 -8.69 -24.01
CA HIS A 685 -4.52 -9.54 -24.03
C HIS A 685 -5.21 -9.57 -25.40
N GLY A 686 -4.82 -8.70 -26.33
CA GLY A 686 -5.36 -8.64 -27.69
C GLY A 686 -6.86 -8.31 -27.71
N ILE A 687 -7.61 -8.95 -28.61
CA ILE A 687 -9.05 -8.70 -28.74
C ILE A 687 -9.81 -9.62 -27.79
N TYR A 688 -10.42 -9.06 -26.73
CA TYR A 688 -11.27 -9.83 -25.81
C TYR A 688 -12.40 -10.58 -26.53
N THR A 689 -12.88 -11.65 -25.92
CA THR A 689 -14.02 -12.40 -26.49
C THR A 689 -15.31 -11.55 -26.38
N PRO A 690 -16.14 -11.42 -27.42
CA PRO A 690 -17.34 -10.59 -27.36
C PRO A 690 -18.48 -11.28 -26.58
N TYR A 691 -19.14 -10.59 -25.65
CA TYR A 691 -20.30 -11.11 -24.90
C TYR A 691 -21.51 -10.19 -24.96
N LYS A 692 -22.69 -10.78 -25.17
CA LYS A 692 -23.98 -10.08 -25.04
C LYS A 692 -24.29 -9.82 -23.57
N VAL A 693 -25.07 -8.77 -23.32
CA VAL A 693 -25.48 -8.39 -21.97
C VAL A 693 -26.98 -8.38 -21.76
N ILE A 694 -27.37 -8.63 -20.52
CA ILE A 694 -28.66 -8.23 -19.96
C ILE A 694 -28.45 -7.05 -19.03
N ALA A 695 -29.48 -6.23 -18.85
CA ALA A 695 -29.43 -5.06 -18.01
C ALA A 695 -30.70 -4.93 -17.16
N ASP A 696 -30.54 -4.40 -15.94
CA ASP A 696 -31.65 -4.03 -15.07
C ASP A 696 -31.26 -2.83 -14.20
N LYS A 697 -32.27 -2.14 -13.67
CA LYS A 697 -32.11 -0.98 -12.80
C LYS A 697 -31.97 -1.43 -11.36
N TYR A 698 -31.03 -0.85 -10.62
CA TYR A 698 -30.81 -1.13 -9.21
C TYR A 698 -30.37 0.10 -8.42
N ALA A 699 -30.34 -0.01 -7.09
CA ALA A 699 -29.79 1.02 -6.21
C ALA A 699 -28.35 0.65 -5.83
N SER A 700 -27.39 1.48 -6.23
CA SER A 700 -25.97 1.28 -5.89
C SER A 700 -25.61 2.05 -4.62
N LEU A 701 -24.92 1.38 -3.71
CA LEU A 701 -24.32 1.96 -2.50
C LEU A 701 -22.79 1.77 -2.54
N PRO A 702 -22.02 2.64 -1.86
CA PRO A 702 -20.57 2.53 -1.85
C PRO A 702 -20.10 1.36 -0.98
N PHE A 703 -18.80 1.09 -1.02
CA PHE A 703 -18.13 0.18 -0.10
C PHE A 703 -17.76 0.97 1.16
N PHE A 704 -18.42 0.71 2.29
CA PHE A 704 -18.33 1.64 3.44
C PHE A 704 -16.91 1.77 4.00
N TYR A 705 -16.17 0.67 4.12
CA TYR A 705 -14.80 0.64 4.66
C TYR A 705 -13.80 1.64 4.02
N ASN A 706 -14.07 2.13 2.80
CA ASN A 706 -13.28 3.14 2.08
C ASN A 706 -14.11 4.29 1.48
N ALA A 707 -15.35 4.51 1.94
CA ALA A 707 -16.27 5.47 1.32
C ALA A 707 -16.46 6.79 2.07
N ARG A 708 -15.63 7.08 3.07
CA ARG A 708 -15.72 8.31 3.91
C ARG A 708 -15.88 9.58 3.09
N ASP A 709 -15.15 9.66 1.99
CA ASP A 709 -15.17 10.77 1.04
C ASP A 709 -16.54 11.08 0.41
N TYR A 710 -17.47 10.12 0.40
CA TYR A 710 -18.81 10.32 -0.14
C TYR A 710 -19.79 10.93 0.87
N TYR A 711 -19.53 10.79 2.17
CA TYR A 711 -20.52 11.11 3.19
C TYR A 711 -20.03 12.04 4.29
N GLU A 712 -18.75 12.07 4.61
CA GLU A 712 -18.19 13.04 5.55
C GLU A 712 -18.07 14.41 4.85
N PRO A 713 -18.50 15.54 5.44
CA PRO A 713 -19.00 15.76 6.80
C PRO A 713 -20.55 15.77 6.93
N SER A 714 -21.27 15.36 5.89
CA SER A 714 -22.74 15.49 5.83
C SER A 714 -23.48 14.41 6.64
N TRP A 715 -22.95 13.19 6.68
CA TRP A 715 -23.53 12.02 7.35
C TRP A 715 -22.47 11.26 8.17
N PRO A 716 -21.86 11.89 9.19
CA PRO A 716 -20.79 11.28 9.96
C PRO A 716 -21.21 9.98 10.67
N GLU A 717 -22.51 9.77 10.91
CA GLU A 717 -23.01 8.52 11.46
C GLU A 717 -22.76 7.29 10.57
N LEU A 718 -22.54 7.48 9.26
CA LEU A 718 -22.24 6.37 8.35
C LEU A 718 -20.83 5.81 8.55
N GLU A 719 -19.94 6.51 9.25
CA GLU A 719 -18.60 6.00 9.59
C GLU A 719 -18.67 4.69 10.38
N ALA A 720 -19.71 4.51 11.19
CA ALA A 720 -19.91 3.26 11.93
C ALA A 720 -20.18 2.05 11.03
N LEU A 721 -20.49 2.25 9.74
CA LEU A 721 -20.68 1.18 8.78
C LEU A 721 -19.36 0.63 8.21
N ASP A 722 -18.24 1.33 8.41
CA ASP A 722 -16.91 0.88 7.97
C ASP A 722 -16.49 -0.44 8.64
N GLU A 723 -17.09 -0.76 9.80
CA GLU A 723 -16.81 -1.98 10.57
C GLU A 723 -17.97 -2.98 10.55
N ALA A 724 -18.99 -2.73 9.73
CA ALA A 724 -20.21 -3.52 9.62
C ALA A 724 -20.29 -4.28 8.29
N ASP A 725 -19.18 -4.92 7.88
CA ASP A 725 -19.04 -5.58 6.58
C ASP A 725 -20.18 -6.56 6.27
N GLU A 726 -20.53 -7.44 7.21
CA GLU A 726 -21.61 -8.42 6.99
C GLU A 726 -22.97 -7.75 6.71
N ALA A 727 -23.30 -6.68 7.44
CA ALA A 727 -24.57 -5.98 7.30
C ALA A 727 -24.60 -5.12 6.02
N THR A 728 -23.48 -4.49 5.66
CA THR A 728 -23.36 -3.66 4.46
C THR A 728 -23.29 -4.50 3.19
N ASP A 729 -22.65 -5.67 3.22
CA ASP A 729 -22.66 -6.63 2.13
C ASP A 729 -24.05 -7.26 1.94
N ALA A 730 -24.71 -7.66 3.03
CA ALA A 730 -26.09 -8.15 2.97
C ALA A 730 -27.06 -7.07 2.46
N LEU A 731 -26.84 -5.80 2.83
CA LEU A 731 -27.59 -4.66 2.31
C LEU A 731 -27.40 -4.51 0.80
N LYS A 732 -26.14 -4.53 0.33
CA LYS A 732 -25.82 -4.42 -1.10
C LYS A 732 -26.39 -5.58 -1.90
N GLN A 733 -26.24 -6.81 -1.40
CA GLN A 733 -26.81 -8.02 -2.02
C GLN A 733 -28.33 -7.93 -2.13
N ALA A 734 -29.02 -7.39 -1.12
CA ALA A 734 -30.48 -7.21 -1.15
C ALA A 734 -30.94 -6.16 -2.19
N LEU A 735 -30.04 -5.30 -2.66
CA LEU A 735 -30.31 -4.28 -3.67
C LEU A 735 -29.92 -4.71 -5.09
N GLU A 736 -29.18 -5.82 -5.25
CA GLU A 736 -28.84 -6.36 -6.57
C GLU A 736 -30.10 -6.81 -7.32
N PRO A 737 -30.10 -6.73 -8.66
CA PRO A 737 -31.15 -7.35 -9.47
C PRO A 737 -31.05 -8.89 -9.41
N GLU A 738 -31.87 -9.60 -10.18
CA GLU A 738 -31.87 -11.09 -10.21
C GLU A 738 -30.54 -11.71 -10.67
N PHE A 739 -29.58 -10.90 -11.10
CA PHE A 739 -28.23 -11.27 -11.48
C PHE A 739 -27.21 -10.35 -10.77
N LYS A 740 -25.98 -10.84 -10.58
CA LYS A 740 -24.88 -10.05 -10.00
C LYS A 740 -24.53 -8.87 -10.90
N ALA A 741 -24.44 -7.67 -10.33
CA ALA A 741 -24.11 -6.46 -11.09
C ALA A 741 -22.60 -6.35 -11.37
N ILE A 742 -22.11 -7.08 -12.38
CA ILE A 742 -20.68 -7.17 -12.72
C ILE A 742 -20.16 -5.84 -13.28
N HIS A 743 -20.88 -5.28 -14.26
CA HIS A 743 -20.59 -3.95 -14.82
C HIS A 743 -21.79 -3.03 -14.57
N SER A 744 -21.58 -1.71 -14.60
CA SER A 744 -22.66 -0.79 -14.23
C SER A 744 -22.47 0.64 -14.72
N ILE A 745 -23.55 1.40 -14.78
CA ILE A 745 -23.58 2.84 -15.07
C ILE A 745 -24.16 3.57 -13.86
N ASN A 746 -23.61 4.75 -13.53
CA ASN A 746 -24.01 5.58 -12.39
C ASN A 746 -23.98 4.82 -11.05
N SER A 747 -23.01 3.92 -10.90
CA SER A 747 -22.77 3.13 -9.69
C SER A 747 -21.56 3.67 -8.92
N TYR A 748 -21.31 3.11 -7.75
CA TYR A 748 -20.04 3.27 -7.05
C TYR A 748 -19.00 2.29 -7.60
N VAL A 749 -17.75 2.74 -7.63
CA VAL A 749 -16.55 1.96 -7.97
C VAL A 749 -15.86 1.61 -6.67
N PHE A 750 -15.26 0.42 -6.61
CA PHE A 750 -14.33 0.08 -5.55
C PHE A 750 -13.08 0.98 -5.65
N LYS A 751 -12.71 1.71 -4.59
CA LYS A 751 -11.57 2.66 -4.60
C LYS A 751 -10.79 2.63 -3.30
N GLN A 752 -9.48 2.40 -3.35
CA GLN A 752 -8.64 2.48 -2.15
C GLN A 752 -8.23 3.93 -1.82
N HIS A 753 -8.37 4.83 -2.80
CA HIS A 753 -7.96 6.23 -2.74
C HIS A 753 -9.14 7.18 -3.01
N ASP A 754 -8.89 8.32 -3.66
CA ASP A 754 -9.91 9.31 -4.02
C ASP A 754 -11.06 8.69 -4.82
N THR A 755 -12.26 9.26 -4.68
CA THR A 755 -13.41 8.82 -5.48
C THR A 755 -13.19 9.10 -6.98
N PRO A 756 -13.83 8.34 -7.89
CA PRO A 756 -13.70 8.59 -9.33
C PRO A 756 -14.06 10.03 -9.73
N GLU A 757 -15.04 10.62 -9.06
CA GLU A 757 -15.43 12.02 -9.28
C GLU A 757 -14.36 13.01 -8.80
N LYS A 758 -13.71 12.76 -7.66
CA LYS A 758 -12.60 13.60 -7.18
C LYS A 758 -11.39 13.51 -8.12
N GLU A 759 -11.07 12.31 -8.61
CA GLU A 759 -10.01 12.14 -9.60
C GLU A 759 -10.32 12.88 -10.90
N ALA A 760 -11.55 12.78 -11.41
CA ALA A 760 -12.00 13.54 -12.57
C ALA A 760 -11.92 15.06 -12.32
N VAL A 761 -12.25 15.53 -11.11
CA VAL A 761 -12.07 16.92 -10.69
C VAL A 761 -10.59 17.31 -10.63
N HIS A 762 -9.70 16.41 -10.22
CA HIS A 762 -8.26 16.65 -10.23
C HIS A 762 -7.70 16.77 -11.65
N ALA A 763 -8.13 15.93 -12.58
CA ALA A 763 -7.70 15.97 -13.97
C ALA A 763 -8.36 17.11 -14.77
N LEU A 764 -9.67 17.31 -14.60
CA LEU A 764 -10.51 18.09 -15.51
C LEU A 764 -11.15 19.32 -14.86
N LYS A 765 -10.99 19.53 -13.55
CA LYS A 765 -11.57 20.65 -12.75
C LYS A 765 -13.09 20.54 -12.53
N GLY A 766 -13.70 21.53 -11.87
CA GLY A 766 -15.14 21.56 -11.56
C GLY A 766 -15.51 21.11 -10.15
N ASN A 767 -16.80 20.87 -9.92
CA ASN A 767 -17.30 20.40 -8.62
C ASN A 767 -17.52 18.88 -8.63
N PRO A 768 -17.14 18.13 -7.59
CA PRO A 768 -17.33 16.67 -7.54
C PRO A 768 -18.77 16.23 -7.81
N GLU A 769 -19.76 16.97 -7.31
CA GLU A 769 -21.19 16.67 -7.50
C GLU A 769 -21.68 16.83 -8.94
N ASP A 770 -20.92 17.49 -9.82
CA ASP A 770 -21.23 17.66 -11.22
C ASP A 770 -20.66 16.52 -12.09
N TRP A 771 -19.88 15.62 -11.52
CA TRP A 771 -19.34 14.43 -12.19
C TRP A 771 -20.17 13.17 -11.86
N MET A 772 -20.12 12.18 -12.75
CA MET A 772 -20.70 10.86 -12.51
C MET A 772 -19.89 9.77 -13.21
N VAL A 773 -19.90 8.57 -12.63
CA VAL A 773 -19.38 7.35 -13.27
C VAL A 773 -20.27 6.97 -14.46
N LEU A 774 -19.81 7.28 -15.67
CA LEU A 774 -20.46 6.97 -16.94
C LEU A 774 -20.51 5.46 -17.19
N LEU A 775 -19.45 4.72 -16.86
CA LEU A 775 -19.39 3.26 -16.96
C LEU A 775 -18.34 2.74 -15.99
N ARG A 776 -18.69 1.69 -15.23
CA ARG A 776 -17.79 0.87 -14.40
C ARG A 776 -17.73 -0.53 -15.00
N VAL A 777 -16.53 -1.05 -15.21
CA VAL A 777 -16.26 -2.38 -15.77
C VAL A 777 -15.29 -3.11 -14.84
N SER A 778 -15.84 -4.04 -14.05
CA SER A 778 -15.04 -4.91 -13.19
C SER A 778 -14.36 -6.03 -13.99
N SER A 779 -13.29 -6.59 -13.43
CA SER A 779 -12.72 -7.86 -13.91
C SER A 779 -13.81 -8.94 -13.97
N ASP A 780 -13.84 -9.66 -15.08
CA ASP A 780 -14.89 -10.62 -15.42
C ASP A 780 -14.32 -11.72 -16.29
N SER A 781 -14.47 -12.97 -15.85
CA SER A 781 -14.13 -14.17 -16.63
C SER A 781 -14.77 -14.22 -18.03
N GLN A 782 -15.87 -13.49 -18.22
CA GLN A 782 -16.59 -13.38 -19.49
C GLN A 782 -16.89 -11.91 -19.74
N PRO A 783 -15.98 -11.16 -20.38
CA PRO A 783 -15.26 -11.60 -21.58
C PRO A 783 -13.82 -12.10 -21.38
N GLY A 784 -13.33 -12.16 -20.14
CA GLY A 784 -11.92 -12.41 -19.82
C GLY A 784 -11.18 -11.13 -19.42
N PHE A 785 -11.90 -10.10 -18.96
CA PHE A 785 -11.28 -8.90 -18.39
C PHE A 785 -10.56 -9.25 -17.10
N CYS A 786 -9.29 -8.89 -17.03
CA CYS A 786 -8.45 -8.95 -15.84
C CYS A 786 -7.68 -7.64 -15.77
N PHE A 787 -8.16 -6.73 -14.94
CA PHE A 787 -7.52 -5.43 -14.73
C PHE A 787 -6.59 -5.57 -13.53
N TRP A 788 -5.29 -5.74 -13.78
CA TRP A 788 -4.29 -6.06 -12.76
C TRP A 788 -4.73 -7.21 -11.83
N ASP A 789 -4.75 -7.01 -10.51
CA ASP A 789 -5.18 -8.01 -9.51
C ASP A 789 -6.69 -7.91 -9.24
N ALA A 790 -7.47 -8.37 -10.24
CA ALA A 790 -8.93 -8.42 -10.21
C ALA A 790 -9.62 -7.07 -9.95
N GLY A 791 -9.05 -6.00 -10.49
CA GLY A 791 -9.52 -4.62 -10.38
C GLY A 791 -10.71 -4.23 -11.26
N GLU A 792 -10.94 -2.92 -11.33
CA GLU A 792 -12.03 -2.26 -12.06
C GLU A 792 -11.51 -1.08 -12.88
N ILE A 793 -12.02 -0.93 -14.11
CA ILE A 793 -11.84 0.29 -14.88
C ILE A 793 -13.14 1.10 -14.91
N TYR A 794 -13.03 2.43 -14.89
CA TYR A 794 -14.17 3.32 -14.83
C TYR A 794 -14.00 4.56 -15.69
N PHE A 795 -15.11 5.03 -16.26
CA PHE A 795 -15.21 6.23 -17.07
C PHE A 795 -16.07 7.25 -16.33
N VAL A 796 -15.64 8.50 -16.26
CA VAL A 796 -16.29 9.57 -15.50
C VAL A 796 -16.55 10.76 -16.42
N ILE A 797 -17.79 11.23 -16.45
CA ILE A 797 -18.23 12.35 -17.29
C ILE A 797 -18.86 13.45 -16.46
N HIS A 798 -18.64 14.71 -16.88
CA HIS A 798 -19.33 15.85 -16.33
C HIS A 798 -20.78 15.86 -16.81
N LYS A 799 -21.76 15.99 -15.91
CA LYS A 799 -23.20 15.89 -16.18
C LYS A 799 -23.70 16.92 -17.21
N SER A 800 -23.09 18.11 -17.24
CA SER A 800 -23.36 19.11 -18.30
C SER A 800 -22.99 18.59 -19.70
N ASP A 801 -21.88 17.89 -19.86
CA ASP A 801 -21.47 17.39 -21.17
C ASP A 801 -22.31 16.20 -21.58
N LEU A 802 -22.67 15.35 -20.62
CA LEU A 802 -23.70 14.33 -20.82
C LEU A 802 -25.01 14.93 -21.34
N ALA A 803 -25.48 16.04 -20.75
CA ALA A 803 -26.68 16.75 -21.19
C ALA A 803 -26.53 17.35 -22.61
N LYS A 804 -25.33 17.80 -22.98
CA LYS A 804 -24.99 18.25 -24.34
C LYS A 804 -24.78 17.10 -25.33
N LYS A 805 -24.68 15.86 -24.84
CA LYS A 805 -24.25 14.68 -25.58
C LYS A 805 -22.84 14.83 -26.17
N ASP A 806 -21.96 15.53 -25.45
CA ASP A 806 -20.56 15.68 -25.80
C ASP A 806 -19.72 14.74 -24.95
N PHE A 807 -19.11 13.74 -25.57
CA PHE A 807 -18.31 12.71 -24.92
C PHE A 807 -16.82 12.87 -25.23
N SER A 808 -16.42 14.01 -25.78
CA SER A 808 -15.03 14.28 -26.16
C SER A 808 -14.10 14.51 -24.96
N ARG A 809 -14.64 14.67 -23.75
CA ARG A 809 -13.89 14.83 -22.50
C ARG A 809 -14.45 13.93 -21.41
N VAL A 810 -13.88 12.73 -21.32
CA VAL A 810 -14.22 11.72 -20.31
C VAL A 810 -12.93 11.36 -19.59
N TYR A 811 -12.94 11.40 -18.26
CA TYR A 811 -11.85 10.89 -17.45
C TYR A 811 -11.98 9.37 -17.35
N CYS A 812 -10.87 8.64 -17.36
CA CYS A 812 -10.85 7.22 -17.10
C CYS A 812 -9.74 6.89 -16.13
N GLY A 813 -10.02 5.97 -15.22
CA GLY A 813 -9.06 5.45 -14.26
C GLY A 813 -9.29 3.96 -14.04
N LEU A 814 -8.30 3.33 -13.42
CA LEU A 814 -8.27 1.92 -13.07
C LEU A 814 -7.90 1.81 -11.58
N GLU A 815 -8.52 0.88 -10.88
CA GLU A 815 -8.21 0.55 -9.49
C GLU A 815 -8.05 -0.96 -9.35
N SER A 816 -7.12 -1.41 -8.51
CA SER A 816 -6.89 -2.82 -8.18
C SER A 816 -6.65 -2.99 -6.68
N SER A 817 -6.66 -4.23 -6.20
CA SER A 817 -6.30 -4.56 -4.81
C SER A 817 -4.84 -4.25 -4.50
#